data_AF-A0AA39I5A3-F1
#
_entry.id   AF-A0AA39I5A3-F1
#
_cell.length_a   1.000
_cell.length_b   1.000
_cell.length_c   1.000
_cell.angle_alpha   90.00
_cell.angle_beta   90.00
_cell.angle_gamma   90.00
#
_symmetry.space_group_name_H-M   'P 1'
#
loop_
_entity.id
_entity.type
_entity.pdbx_description
1 polymer ?
#
loop_
_entity_poly.entity_id
_entity_poly.type
_entity_poly.pdbx_seq_one_letter_code
_entity_poly.pdbx_strand_id
1 'polypeptide(L)'
;MLKTCLNLPASTLARGVTRAISASAVRANDTVERPNEKEVQQLFNADSKPRRRHAFSMNRVELIGGVADTPVVRATRNGNEYVTFNLITNEEIRRASGERESQTESHNIAVFGRLSEQARNSVEKGSRLYVSGRLHYQQGSLKADGTRGPRLPNIVADIVQPQVLCCYFSTEKSGDGTKGETTESGDCSKKQQGWISRMLTGPQFNPDSIQKQSHSSLLSNSEFIYELTTHDTKPGHHERYLTSFGNFSNEVTRAVPGAELVGSWSVVFGNQDQVVNLWRYNNGYIDVDAYMLARGQDTSVRAAFDDLGKDCLRRRSVLMKSFSYWGDPKPRDASHVYDLRSYVLKPGTMIEWGNSWAKGITYRREHNQDVGGFFAQVGQLYMVFHIWAYKNMVSRNDTRQQTWLKPGWDNTVAYTVPLIKKMKSRILVPTKYSQLKMANPFDNTEDLSGYRSTGPVKSYTYTANRSIEDDVNFYEQEIERYMQESLDSTQRSRRQLEASEQIGVATAQDLLAQREKLQSAERNLDEIDRTTQQTQRNLNSLKSVFTGFFKNKFSRKPREPEPIPSMPASQSERNLTSTVDKLTNETATAAPSSSGARTLNEQSRNAIKGTRWEAMDNEIDENLDAMTANLARLKNLGTALGDEVEDQNRMLDRIQIKADKNDITVRHQDNQMKRLLGYKGVPDKTEDTAGLQRKK
;
A
#
# COMPACT_ATOMS: atom_id res chain seq x y z
N MET A 1 28.29 84.56 -1.36
CA MET A 1 27.42 84.68 -2.55
C MET A 1 27.07 83.26 -2.99
N LEU A 2 25.88 82.75 -2.67
CA LEU A 2 24.60 82.94 -3.38
C LEU A 2 24.44 82.00 -4.58
N LYS A 3 23.42 81.12 -4.45
CA LYS A 3 22.47 80.65 -5.48
C LYS A 3 23.03 79.68 -6.56
N THR A 4 22.36 78.60 -6.97
CA THR A 4 20.91 78.29 -7.09
C THR A 4 20.80 76.78 -7.38
N CYS A 5 20.13 75.96 -6.56
CA CYS A 5 18.72 75.51 -6.62
C CYS A 5 18.28 74.77 -7.91
N LEU A 6 17.98 73.47 -7.70
CA LEU A 6 16.84 72.66 -8.18
C LEU A 6 16.49 72.62 -9.68
N ASN A 7 16.56 71.40 -10.26
CA ASN A 7 15.51 70.82 -11.10
C ASN A 7 15.68 69.29 -11.23
N LEU A 8 14.67 68.53 -10.80
CA LEU A 8 14.40 67.10 -11.10
C LEU A 8 13.62 67.01 -12.44
N PRO A 9 13.43 65.85 -13.15
CA PRO A 9 13.32 64.48 -12.63
C PRO A 9 13.86 63.28 -13.48
N ALA A 10 13.90 62.11 -12.80
CA ALA A 10 13.69 60.71 -13.22
C ALA A 10 14.38 60.13 -14.49
N SER A 11 15.30 59.17 -14.31
CA SER A 11 15.05 57.72 -14.54
C SER A 11 16.33 56.86 -14.46
N THR A 12 16.20 55.75 -13.71
CA THR A 12 16.85 54.44 -13.89
C THR A 12 18.38 54.34 -13.98
N LEU A 13 19.02 53.90 -12.87
CA LEU A 13 19.99 52.78 -12.81
C LEU A 13 20.66 52.74 -11.41
N ALA A 14 20.08 51.98 -10.48
CA ALA A 14 20.78 51.57 -9.27
C ALA A 14 21.24 50.12 -9.43
N ARG A 15 22.57 49.92 -9.54
CA ARG A 15 23.22 48.62 -9.38
C ARG A 15 22.85 48.04 -8.01
N GLY A 16 21.95 47.07 -8.00
CA GLY A 16 21.67 46.26 -6.82
C GLY A 16 22.81 45.28 -6.57
N VAL A 17 23.66 45.60 -5.61
CA VAL A 17 24.55 44.64 -4.94
C VAL A 17 23.67 43.70 -4.13
N THR A 18 23.50 42.46 -4.57
CA THR A 18 22.83 41.42 -3.81
C THR A 18 23.73 41.04 -2.63
N ARG A 19 23.47 41.63 -1.45
CA ARG A 19 24.01 41.12 -0.18
C ARG A 19 23.45 39.72 0.06
N ALA A 20 24.33 38.72 0.07
CA ALA A 20 24.04 37.44 0.68
C ALA A 20 23.80 37.66 2.18
N ILE A 21 22.62 37.27 2.66
CA ILE A 21 22.32 37.25 4.10
C ILE A 21 23.01 36.01 4.67
N SER A 22 24.22 36.19 5.17
CA SER A 22 24.89 35.23 6.04
C SER A 22 24.32 35.41 7.45
N ALA A 23 23.56 34.44 7.94
CA ALA A 23 23.05 34.43 9.31
C ALA A 23 24.09 33.77 10.24
N SER A 24 25.20 34.46 10.46
CA SER A 24 26.17 34.12 11.50
C SER A 24 26.44 35.38 12.33
N ALA A 25 26.22 35.26 13.64
CA ALA A 25 26.38 36.27 14.69
C ALA A 25 25.20 37.24 14.91
N VAL A 26 24.14 36.75 15.58
CA VAL A 26 23.38 37.61 16.50
C VAL A 26 24.05 37.48 17.87
N ARG A 27 24.61 38.59 18.36
CA ARG A 27 25.15 38.71 19.71
C ARG A 27 24.02 38.43 20.72
N ALA A 28 24.36 37.68 21.76
CA ALA A 28 23.55 37.51 22.95
C ALA A 28 23.18 38.88 23.55
N ASN A 29 21.89 39.23 23.56
CA ASN A 29 21.19 39.83 24.71
C ASN A 29 19.72 40.20 24.49
N ASP A 30 19.13 40.01 23.33
CA ASP A 30 17.67 40.17 23.21
C ASP A 30 16.98 38.86 23.63
N THR A 31 16.36 38.89 24.82
CA THR A 31 15.41 37.88 25.25
C THR A 31 14.25 37.87 24.27
N VAL A 32 14.34 37.02 23.24
CA VAL A 32 13.21 36.68 22.37
C VAL A 32 12.07 36.22 23.28
N GLU A 33 11.05 37.06 23.47
CA GLU A 33 9.87 36.72 24.24
C GLU A 33 9.27 35.44 23.64
N ARG A 34 9.12 34.44 24.50
CA ARG A 34 8.60 33.13 24.10
C ARG A 34 7.09 33.26 23.97
N PRO A 35 6.48 32.74 22.89
CA PRO A 35 5.04 32.71 22.80
C PRO A 35 4.47 31.87 23.96
N ASN A 36 3.43 32.38 24.60
CA ASN A 36 2.75 31.68 25.68
C ASN A 36 2.08 30.40 25.14
N GLU A 37 1.88 29.37 25.97
CA GLU A 37 1.21 28.12 25.59
C GLU A 37 -0.15 28.36 24.92
N LYS A 38 -0.86 29.41 25.36
CA LYS A 38 -2.11 29.88 24.74
C LYS A 38 -1.93 30.44 23.33
N GLU A 39 -0.84 31.15 23.04
CA GLU A 39 -0.55 31.70 21.71
C GLU A 39 -0.13 30.58 20.74
N VAL A 40 0.66 29.61 21.24
CA VAL A 40 1.01 28.40 20.48
C VAL A 40 -0.25 27.60 20.16
N GLN A 41 -1.18 27.43 21.12
CA GLN A 41 -2.45 26.77 20.88
C GLN A 41 -3.36 27.55 19.94
N GLN A 42 -3.38 28.88 20.00
CA GLN A 42 -4.15 29.74 19.07
C GLN A 42 -3.68 29.64 17.62
N LEU A 43 -2.38 29.47 17.36
CA LEU A 43 -1.84 29.22 16.01
C LEU A 43 -2.41 27.96 15.35
N PHE A 44 -2.84 26.98 16.15
CA PHE A 44 -3.48 25.75 15.68
C PHE A 44 -5.02 25.76 15.83
N ASN A 45 -5.60 26.79 16.45
CA ASN A 45 -7.03 26.86 16.80
C ASN A 45 -7.81 28.05 16.17
N ALA A 46 -7.24 28.89 15.30
CA ALA A 46 -7.97 30.04 14.73
C ALA A 46 -9.00 29.68 13.62
N ASP A 47 -10.26 29.51 14.05
CA ASP A 47 -11.60 29.72 13.47
C ASP A 47 -11.94 29.68 11.95
N SER A 48 -12.98 28.88 11.68
CA SER A 48 -14.15 29.15 10.80
C SER A 48 -14.05 29.07 9.25
N LYS A 49 -13.45 28.02 8.70
CA LYS A 49 -13.82 27.48 7.37
C LYS A 49 -14.19 26.01 7.47
N PRO A 50 -15.14 25.49 6.67
CA PRO A 50 -15.73 24.16 6.87
C PRO A 50 -14.62 23.11 6.95
N ARG A 51 -14.67 22.36 8.06
CA ARG A 51 -13.68 21.40 8.57
C ARG A 51 -12.87 20.68 7.47
N ARG A 52 -11.67 21.19 7.17
CA ARG A 52 -10.57 20.29 6.80
C ARG A 52 -10.06 19.66 8.09
N ARG A 53 -10.58 18.48 8.42
CA ARG A 53 -10.05 17.67 9.52
C ARG A 53 -8.56 17.42 9.22
N HIS A 54 -7.69 17.92 10.11
CA HIS A 54 -6.23 17.73 10.16
C HIS A 54 -5.36 18.55 9.20
N ALA A 55 -5.02 19.80 9.56
CA ALA A 55 -3.77 20.40 9.11
C ALA A 55 -2.65 19.89 10.03
N PHE A 56 -1.98 18.81 9.66
CA PHE A 56 -0.81 18.31 10.39
C PHE A 56 0.42 19.16 10.08
N SER A 57 1.12 19.64 11.10
CA SER A 57 2.47 20.19 10.96
C SER A 57 3.45 19.06 10.64
N MET A 58 4.40 19.30 9.72
CA MET A 58 5.41 18.33 9.31
C MET A 58 6.76 18.72 9.90
N ASN A 59 7.31 17.86 10.76
CA ASN A 59 8.69 17.91 11.20
C ASN A 59 9.37 16.65 10.64
N ARG A 60 10.38 16.81 9.78
CA ARG A 60 11.12 15.71 9.16
C ARG A 60 12.54 16.16 8.87
N VAL A 61 13.51 15.32 9.21
CA VAL A 61 14.94 15.49 8.91
C VAL A 61 15.42 14.23 8.19
N GLU A 62 16.22 14.41 7.15
CA GLU A 62 16.88 13.32 6.42
C GLU A 62 18.35 13.64 6.26
N LEU A 63 19.22 12.74 6.73
CA LEU A 63 20.66 12.91 6.68
C LEU A 63 21.32 11.67 6.08
N ILE A 64 22.39 11.90 5.31
CA ILE A 64 23.32 10.86 4.88
C ILE A 64 24.70 11.31 5.35
N GLY A 65 25.29 10.57 6.27
CA GLY A 65 26.54 10.98 6.91
C GLY A 65 27.37 9.82 7.42
N GLY A 66 28.58 10.12 7.88
CA GLY A 66 29.48 9.16 8.52
C GLY A 66 29.32 9.20 10.04
N VAL A 67 29.30 8.04 10.69
CA VAL A 67 29.24 7.95 12.16
C VAL A 67 30.58 8.31 12.74
N ALA A 68 30.63 9.39 13.53
CA ALA A 68 31.87 9.91 14.11
C ALA A 68 32.36 9.10 15.30
N ASP A 69 31.41 8.66 16.15
CA ASP A 69 31.67 8.05 17.45
C ASP A 69 30.93 6.71 17.55
N THR A 70 31.52 5.77 18.29
CA THR A 70 30.88 4.48 18.58
C THR A 70 29.53 4.70 19.30
N PRO A 71 28.44 4.04 18.87
CA PRO A 71 27.13 4.24 19.50
C PRO A 71 27.12 3.92 21.00
N VAL A 72 26.56 4.83 21.79
CA VAL A 72 26.46 4.71 23.25
C VAL A 72 25.02 4.37 23.64
N VAL A 73 24.85 3.27 24.39
CA VAL A 73 23.56 2.89 24.98
C VAL A 73 23.34 3.71 26.25
N ARG A 74 22.17 4.33 26.37
CA ARG A 74 21.74 5.13 27.52
C ARG A 74 20.35 4.70 27.96
N ALA A 75 20.00 4.96 29.22
CA ALA A 75 18.66 4.73 29.75
C ALA A 75 17.94 6.06 30.00
N THR A 76 16.66 6.11 29.66
CA THR A 76 15.78 7.24 29.99
C THR A 76 15.37 7.21 31.47
N ARG A 77 14.83 8.32 31.99
CA ARG A 77 14.28 8.39 33.36
C ARG A 77 13.20 7.35 33.66
N ASN A 78 12.54 6.84 32.61
CA ASN A 78 11.47 5.85 32.71
C ASN A 78 11.99 4.40 32.57
N GLY A 79 13.31 4.19 32.51
CA GLY A 79 13.94 2.87 32.39
C GLY A 79 14.07 2.33 30.97
N ASN A 80 13.54 3.01 29.94
CA ASN A 80 13.68 2.58 28.56
C ASN A 80 15.08 2.88 28.03
N GLU A 81 15.73 1.88 27.42
CA GLU A 81 17.02 2.04 26.75
C GLU A 81 16.89 2.73 25.39
N TYR A 82 17.91 3.50 25.02
CA TYR A 82 18.05 4.18 23.74
C TYR A 82 19.52 4.27 23.35
N VAL A 83 19.80 4.36 22.05
CA VAL A 83 21.16 4.47 21.52
C VAL A 83 21.37 5.87 20.97
N THR A 84 22.53 6.46 21.25
CA THR A 84 22.92 7.77 20.73
C THR A 84 24.30 7.73 20.08
N PHE A 85 24.45 8.44 18.96
CA PHE A 85 25.71 8.61 18.25
C PHE A 85 25.73 9.93 17.48
N ASN A 86 26.91 10.39 17.10
CA ASN A 86 27.11 11.59 16.28
C ASN A 86 27.27 11.20 14.81
N LEU A 87 26.54 11.88 13.94
CA LEU A 87 26.60 11.73 12.49
C LEU A 87 27.18 13.00 11.87
N ILE A 88 28.20 12.85 11.05
CA ILE A 88 28.85 13.97 10.35
C ILE A 88 28.38 14.05 8.91
N THR A 89 28.00 15.26 8.48
CA THR A 89 27.71 15.58 7.07
C THR A 89 28.70 16.63 6.57
N ASN A 90 29.21 16.45 5.36
CA ASN A 90 30.11 17.41 4.71
C ASN A 90 29.40 18.06 3.50
N GLU A 91 29.58 19.36 3.33
CA GLU A 91 29.14 20.12 2.16
C GLU A 91 30.32 20.92 1.58
N GLU A 92 30.53 20.86 0.27
CA GLU A 92 31.57 21.66 -0.41
C GLU A 92 30.92 22.94 -0.97
N ILE A 93 31.21 24.08 -0.36
CA ILE A 93 30.64 25.37 -0.74
C ILE A 93 31.68 26.17 -1.51
N ARG A 94 31.26 26.71 -2.67
CA ARG A 94 32.09 27.63 -3.46
C ARG A 94 31.86 29.06 -2.96
N ARG A 95 32.90 29.68 -2.41
CA ARG A 95 32.84 31.09 -1.98
C ARG A 95 32.87 32.03 -3.18
N ALA A 96 32.46 33.28 -2.96
CA ALA A 96 32.49 34.33 -3.98
C ALA A 96 33.91 34.62 -4.52
N SER A 97 34.96 34.27 -3.76
CA SER A 97 36.37 34.33 -4.18
C SER A 97 36.78 33.22 -5.16
N GLY A 98 35.92 32.23 -5.43
CA GLY A 98 36.20 31.09 -6.31
C GLY A 98 36.84 29.89 -5.60
N GLU A 99 37.32 30.05 -4.37
CA GLU A 99 37.84 28.96 -3.54
C GLU A 99 36.72 28.04 -3.04
N ARG A 100 37.03 26.75 -2.90
CA ARG A 100 36.13 25.73 -2.38
C ARG A 100 36.46 25.47 -0.91
N GLU A 101 35.44 25.55 -0.05
CA GLU A 101 35.57 25.28 1.37
C GLU A 101 34.66 24.11 1.75
N SER A 102 35.21 23.13 2.48
CA SER A 102 34.42 22.02 3.03
C SER A 102 33.85 22.44 4.39
N GLN A 103 32.54 22.52 4.50
CA GLN A 103 31.84 22.70 5.76
C GLN A 103 31.41 21.34 6.32
N THR A 104 31.79 21.07 7.57
CA THR A 104 31.47 19.83 8.27
C THR A 104 30.50 20.13 9.41
N GLU A 105 29.32 19.53 9.35
CA GLU A 105 28.30 19.63 10.39
C GLU A 105 28.20 18.33 11.19
N SER A 106 27.98 18.47 12.49
CA SER A 106 27.80 17.34 13.41
C SER A 106 26.37 17.30 13.94
N HIS A 107 25.73 16.15 13.79
CA HIS A 107 24.33 15.93 14.14
C HIS A 107 24.23 14.86 15.22
N ASN A 108 23.60 15.18 16.35
CA ASN A 108 23.35 14.20 17.40
C ASN A 108 22.10 13.38 17.05
N ILE A 109 22.23 12.05 16.99
CA ILE A 109 21.15 11.13 16.68
C ILE A 109 20.77 10.34 17.94
N ALA A 110 19.46 10.23 18.21
CA ALA A 110 18.88 9.39 19.26
C ALA A 110 17.90 8.38 18.65
N VAL A 111 18.12 7.10 18.94
CA VAL A 111 17.32 5.97 18.43
C VAL A 111 16.66 5.26 19.60
N PHE A 112 15.36 5.01 19.53
CA PHE A 112 14.58 4.40 20.61
C PHE A 112 13.94 3.06 20.19
N GLY A 113 13.57 2.24 21.17
CA GLY A 113 12.78 1.02 20.97
C GLY A 113 13.53 -0.05 20.16
N ARG A 114 12.82 -0.84 19.34
CA ARG A 114 13.43 -1.94 18.57
C ARG A 114 14.56 -1.48 17.62
N LEU A 115 14.50 -0.24 17.13
CA LEU A 115 15.55 0.32 16.28
C LEU A 115 16.85 0.57 17.05
N SER A 116 16.80 0.78 18.38
CA SER A 116 18.02 0.98 19.16
C SER A 116 18.81 -0.31 19.34
N GLU A 117 18.12 -1.45 19.48
CA GLU A 117 18.77 -2.79 19.50
C GLU A 117 19.47 -3.06 18.17
N GLN A 118 18.81 -2.76 17.05
CA GLN A 118 19.41 -2.91 15.73
C GLN A 118 20.60 -1.96 15.54
N ALA A 119 20.46 -0.69 15.92
CA ALA A 119 21.54 0.29 15.81
C ALA A 119 22.75 -0.11 16.66
N ARG A 120 22.54 -0.66 17.86
CA ARG A 120 23.60 -1.19 18.72
C ARG A 120 24.43 -2.29 18.04
N ASN A 121 23.78 -3.16 17.28
CA ASN A 121 24.43 -4.32 16.67
C ASN A 121 24.98 -4.07 15.26
N SER A 122 24.49 -3.05 14.56
CA SER A 122 24.78 -2.82 13.14
C SER A 122 25.52 -1.52 12.83
N VAL A 123 25.57 -0.58 13.78
CA VAL A 123 26.24 0.70 13.57
C VAL A 123 27.60 0.70 14.24
N GLU A 124 28.64 0.90 13.44
CA GLU A 124 30.02 1.06 13.91
C GLU A 124 30.55 2.45 13.54
N LYS A 125 31.58 2.92 14.27
CA LYS A 125 32.28 4.16 13.92
C LYS A 125 32.83 4.08 12.49
N GLY A 126 32.63 5.13 11.71
CA GLY A 126 32.99 5.18 10.29
C GLY A 126 31.92 4.65 9.33
N SER A 127 30.86 4.01 9.83
CA SER A 127 29.75 3.56 9.00
C SER A 127 29.05 4.75 8.34
N ARG A 128 28.73 4.63 7.05
CA ARG A 128 27.91 5.61 6.35
C ARG A 128 26.44 5.22 6.50
N LEU A 129 25.64 6.11 7.09
CA LEU A 129 24.25 5.83 7.40
C LEU A 129 23.32 6.83 6.71
N TYR A 130 22.16 6.32 6.28
CA TYR A 130 20.97 7.13 6.05
C TYR A 130 20.13 7.16 7.33
N VAL A 131 19.84 8.37 7.82
CA VAL A 131 19.02 8.61 9.00
C VAL A 131 17.83 9.46 8.61
N SER A 132 16.62 8.98 8.89
CA SER A 132 15.38 9.76 8.76
C SER A 132 14.70 9.85 10.12
N GLY A 133 14.24 11.04 10.49
CA GLY A 133 13.67 11.27 11.80
C GLY A 133 13.07 12.65 11.96
N ARG A 134 13.01 13.11 13.20
CA ARG A 134 12.39 14.38 13.60
C ARG A 134 13.35 15.20 14.42
N LEU A 135 13.37 16.52 14.18
CA LEU A 135 14.19 17.45 14.94
C LEU A 135 13.57 17.68 16.33
N HIS A 136 14.36 17.49 17.37
CA HIS A 136 13.98 17.70 18.76
C HIS A 136 15.02 18.59 19.48
N TYR A 137 14.57 19.59 20.23
CA TYR A 137 15.48 20.48 20.94
C TYR A 137 15.52 20.14 22.43
N GLN A 138 16.63 19.53 22.87
CA GLN A 138 16.88 19.24 24.28
C GLN A 138 17.10 20.56 25.05
N GLN A 139 16.50 20.67 26.24
CA GLN A 139 16.70 21.86 27.09
C GLN A 139 18.16 21.93 27.57
N GLY A 140 18.77 23.12 27.51
CA GLY A 140 20.11 23.34 28.04
C GLY A 140 20.17 23.22 29.57
N SER A 141 21.37 22.96 30.09
CA SER A 141 21.64 22.89 31.53
C SER A 141 21.37 24.23 32.22
N LEU A 142 20.88 24.17 33.47
CA LEU A 142 20.80 25.35 34.32
C LEU A 142 22.22 25.74 34.74
N LYS A 143 22.60 26.98 34.43
CA LYS A 143 23.80 27.62 34.98
C LYS A 143 23.51 28.06 36.42
N ALA A 144 24.57 28.30 37.18
CA ALA A 144 24.48 28.71 38.59
C ALA A 144 23.74 30.05 38.79
N ASP A 145 23.63 30.88 37.74
CA ASP A 145 22.92 32.16 37.70
C ASP A 145 21.39 32.03 37.46
N GLY A 146 20.86 30.80 37.39
CA GLY A 146 19.44 30.54 37.11
C GLY A 146 19.05 30.61 35.63
N THR A 147 19.96 31.01 34.73
CA THR A 147 19.73 31.00 33.29
C THR A 147 19.99 29.62 32.69
N ARG A 148 19.17 29.22 31.70
CA ARG A 148 19.34 27.96 30.97
C ARG A 148 20.25 28.18 29.76
N GLY A 149 21.18 27.25 29.55
CA GLY A 149 22.00 27.22 28.34
C GLY A 149 21.17 27.06 27.06
N PRO A 150 21.80 27.27 25.88
CA PRO A 150 21.13 27.10 24.58
C PRO A 150 20.60 25.68 24.42
N ARG A 151 19.46 25.56 23.71
CA ARG A 151 18.89 24.23 23.40
C ARG A 151 19.76 23.55 22.38
N LEU A 152 20.10 22.29 22.64
CA LEU A 152 20.90 21.50 21.70
C LEU A 152 19.95 20.76 20.75
N PRO A 153 20.18 20.85 19.42
CA PRO A 153 19.42 20.07 18.46
C PRO A 153 19.80 18.60 18.60
N ASN A 154 18.78 17.74 18.60
CA ASN A 154 18.90 16.30 18.61
C ASN A 154 17.90 15.74 17.60
N ILE A 155 18.29 14.71 16.86
CA ILE A 155 17.43 14.09 15.86
C ILE A 155 16.94 12.75 16.42
N VAL A 156 15.64 12.65 16.65
CA VAL A 156 15.00 11.40 17.03
C VAL A 156 14.77 10.60 15.75
N ALA A 157 15.56 9.54 15.57
CA ALA A 157 15.52 8.72 14.36
C ALA A 157 14.31 7.79 14.36
N ASP A 158 13.54 7.85 13.28
CA ASP A 158 12.47 6.90 12.97
C ASP A 158 12.99 5.78 12.01
N ILE A 159 14.11 6.03 11.30
CA ILE A 159 14.81 5.07 10.42
C ILE A 159 16.32 5.29 10.53
N VAL A 160 17.08 4.19 10.71
CA VAL A 160 18.56 4.16 10.61
C VAL A 160 18.93 3.01 9.69
N GLN A 161 19.66 3.29 8.60
CA GLN A 161 20.05 2.29 7.61
C GLN A 161 21.54 2.40 7.26
N PRO A 162 22.33 1.31 7.41
CA PRO A 162 23.67 1.23 6.86
C PRO A 162 23.64 1.30 5.34
N GLN A 163 24.45 2.19 4.76
CA GLN A 163 24.65 2.26 3.33
C GLN A 163 25.83 1.34 2.99
N VAL A 164 25.54 0.16 2.43
CA VAL A 164 26.60 -0.71 1.89
C VAL A 164 27.19 -0.02 0.68
N LEU A 165 28.46 0.40 0.79
CA LEU A 165 29.22 0.84 -0.35
C LEU A 165 29.54 -0.41 -1.18
N CYS A 166 29.03 -0.48 -2.41
CA CYS A 166 29.56 -1.41 -3.39
C CYS A 166 31.05 -1.08 -3.58
N CYS A 167 31.94 -1.95 -3.14
CA CYS A 167 33.38 -1.82 -3.37
C CYS A 167 33.64 -1.93 -4.87
N TYR A 168 33.61 -0.80 -5.57
CA TYR A 168 34.21 -0.64 -6.89
C TYR A 168 35.40 0.29 -6.71
N PHE A 169 36.54 -0.27 -6.31
CA PHE A 169 37.89 0.27 -6.54
C PHE A 169 38.89 -0.79 -6.05
N SER A 170 39.40 -1.60 -6.99
CA SER A 170 40.75 -2.17 -6.86
C SER A 170 41.47 -1.81 -8.16
N THR A 171 42.47 -0.97 -8.01
CA THR A 171 43.37 -0.50 -9.05
C THR A 171 44.25 -1.65 -9.55
N GLU A 172 44.45 -1.67 -10.86
CA GLU A 172 45.31 -2.57 -11.62
C GLU A 172 46.69 -2.81 -10.98
N LYS A 173 47.13 -4.07 -11.02
CA LYS A 173 48.52 -4.40 -11.30
C LYS A 173 48.59 -5.58 -12.27
N SER A 174 49.36 -5.32 -13.31
CA SER A 174 49.72 -6.13 -14.46
C SER A 174 50.32 -7.50 -14.09
N GLY A 175 49.97 -8.52 -14.87
CA GLY A 175 50.54 -9.86 -14.77
C GLY A 175 50.07 -10.75 -15.93
N ASP A 176 50.98 -10.91 -16.88
CA ASP A 176 51.02 -11.76 -18.08
C ASP A 176 50.52 -13.22 -17.93
N GLY A 177 50.18 -13.88 -19.06
CA GLY A 177 50.21 -15.34 -19.15
C GLY A 177 48.97 -16.09 -19.67
N THR A 178 48.79 -16.08 -20.99
CA THR A 178 48.37 -17.19 -21.88
C THR A 178 47.64 -18.47 -21.38
N LYS A 179 46.61 -18.82 -22.19
CA LYS A 179 46.15 -20.15 -22.66
C LYS A 179 45.38 -21.09 -21.73
N GLY A 180 44.26 -21.61 -22.26
CA GLY A 180 43.55 -22.77 -21.72
C GLY A 180 42.18 -22.98 -22.36
N GLU A 181 42.17 -23.30 -23.64
CA GLU A 181 41.01 -23.84 -24.37
C GLU A 181 40.69 -25.26 -23.87
N THR A 182 39.42 -25.58 -23.64
CA THR A 182 38.90 -26.95 -23.79
C THR A 182 37.41 -26.90 -24.06
N THR A 183 37.11 -27.19 -25.31
CA THR A 183 35.82 -27.60 -25.87
C THR A 183 35.30 -28.88 -25.21
N GLU A 184 34.03 -28.90 -24.83
CA GLU A 184 33.20 -30.10 -24.97
C GLU A 184 31.84 -29.73 -25.55
N SER A 185 31.66 -30.14 -26.80
CA SER A 185 30.42 -30.21 -27.55
C SER A 185 29.56 -31.37 -27.05
N GLY A 186 28.32 -31.07 -26.66
CA GLY A 186 27.28 -32.06 -26.40
C GLY A 186 25.98 -31.63 -27.05
N ASP A 187 25.76 -32.03 -28.30
CA ASP A 187 24.44 -32.02 -28.92
C ASP A 187 23.59 -33.15 -28.33
N CYS A 188 22.37 -32.82 -27.89
CA CYS A 188 21.30 -33.81 -27.72
C CYS A 188 19.94 -33.11 -27.74
N SER A 189 19.22 -33.29 -28.85
CA SER A 189 17.79 -33.09 -28.99
C SER A 189 16.99 -33.61 -27.78
N LYS A 190 16.22 -32.74 -27.10
CA LYS A 190 15.16 -33.18 -26.17
C LYS A 190 13.87 -32.37 -26.33
N LYS A 191 12.84 -33.14 -26.68
CA LYS A 191 11.39 -32.91 -26.69
C LYS A 191 10.89 -31.72 -25.86
N GLN A 192 10.06 -30.88 -26.50
CA GLN A 192 9.09 -30.01 -25.84
C GLN A 192 8.25 -30.81 -24.84
N GLN A 193 8.43 -30.55 -23.55
CA GLN A 193 7.47 -30.87 -22.49
C GLN A 193 7.00 -29.57 -21.84
N GLY A 194 5.68 -29.41 -21.75
CA GLY A 194 4.99 -28.19 -21.39
C GLY A 194 5.12 -27.78 -19.91
N TRP A 195 5.02 -26.46 -19.71
CA TRP A 195 5.16 -25.72 -18.45
C TRP A 195 4.24 -26.13 -17.28
N ILE A 196 3.11 -26.82 -17.54
CA ILE A 196 2.12 -27.15 -16.51
C ILE A 196 2.64 -28.23 -15.54
N SER A 197 3.52 -29.12 -16.00
CA SER A 197 4.13 -30.17 -15.15
C SER A 197 5.02 -29.58 -14.05
N ARG A 198 5.72 -28.46 -14.33
CA ARG A 198 6.62 -27.79 -13.39
C ARG A 198 5.88 -26.92 -12.35
N MET A 199 4.59 -26.68 -12.55
CA MET A 199 3.74 -25.90 -11.65
C MET A 199 3.02 -26.78 -10.61
N LEU A 200 2.88 -28.08 -10.87
CA LEU A 200 2.18 -29.03 -10.01
C LEU A 200 3.11 -29.80 -9.04
N THR A 201 4.40 -29.87 -9.34
CA THR A 201 5.42 -30.34 -8.38
C THR A 201 6.26 -29.16 -7.96
N GLY A 202 6.02 -28.67 -6.73
CA GLY A 202 6.73 -27.53 -6.17
C GLY A 202 8.27 -27.71 -6.21
N PRO A 203 9.05 -26.62 -6.30
CA PRO A 203 10.50 -26.74 -6.25
C PRO A 203 10.90 -27.35 -4.90
N GLN A 204 11.68 -28.43 -4.92
CA GLN A 204 12.42 -28.84 -3.72
C GLN A 204 13.35 -27.69 -3.34
N PHE A 205 13.17 -27.22 -2.11
CA PHE A 205 13.82 -26.05 -1.55
C PHE A 205 15.30 -26.35 -1.34
N ASN A 206 16.18 -25.78 -2.17
CA ASN A 206 17.63 -25.84 -1.96
C ASN A 206 18.18 -24.42 -1.71
N PRO A 207 18.49 -24.05 -0.45
CA PRO A 207 18.87 -22.69 -0.07
C PRO A 207 20.18 -22.19 -0.69
N ASP A 208 21.00 -23.06 -1.27
CA ASP A 208 22.31 -22.69 -1.86
C ASP A 208 22.20 -22.06 -3.26
N SER A 209 21.05 -22.19 -3.93
CA SER A 209 20.85 -21.70 -5.31
C SER A 209 20.49 -20.22 -5.41
N ILE A 210 20.05 -19.59 -4.31
CA ILE A 210 19.63 -18.18 -4.25
C ILE A 210 20.84 -17.23 -4.32
N GLN A 211 22.04 -17.68 -3.95
CA GLN A 211 23.21 -16.81 -3.79
C GLN A 211 23.93 -16.41 -5.10
N LYS A 212 23.56 -16.95 -6.27
CA LYS A 212 24.33 -16.73 -7.51
C LYS A 212 23.62 -16.00 -8.65
N GLN A 213 22.36 -15.59 -8.50
CA GLN A 213 21.63 -14.84 -9.54
C GLN A 213 21.19 -13.46 -9.04
N SER A 214 21.35 -12.45 -9.89
CA SER A 214 20.88 -11.08 -9.60
C SER A 214 19.36 -11.06 -9.41
N HIS A 215 18.86 -10.41 -8.35
CA HIS A 215 17.43 -10.36 -8.04
C HIS A 215 16.53 -9.86 -9.19
N SER A 216 17.05 -9.05 -10.12
CA SER A 216 16.31 -8.60 -11.30
C SER A 216 16.18 -9.67 -12.40
N SER A 217 17.12 -10.62 -12.49
CA SER A 217 17.06 -11.75 -13.43
C SER A 217 15.98 -12.77 -13.07
N LEU A 218 15.62 -12.87 -11.79
CA LEU A 218 14.53 -13.73 -11.32
C LEU A 218 13.14 -13.21 -11.71
N LEU A 219 13.01 -11.91 -12.00
CA LEU A 219 11.74 -11.24 -12.27
C LEU A 219 11.56 -10.82 -13.73
N SER A 220 12.63 -10.74 -14.51
CA SER A 220 12.61 -10.30 -15.90
C SER A 220 13.57 -11.11 -16.77
N ASN A 221 13.05 -11.63 -17.88
CA ASN A 221 13.84 -12.24 -18.96
C ASN A 221 14.10 -11.28 -20.12
N SER A 222 13.51 -10.07 -20.10
CA SER A 222 13.69 -9.08 -21.16
C SER A 222 15.10 -8.48 -21.11
N GLU A 223 15.70 -8.34 -22.29
CA GLU A 223 16.93 -7.59 -22.55
C GLU A 223 16.65 -6.08 -22.68
N PHE A 224 15.39 -5.71 -22.95
CA PHE A 224 14.98 -4.32 -23.06
C PHE A 224 15.04 -3.62 -21.71
N ILE A 225 15.48 -2.37 -21.75
CA ILE A 225 15.33 -1.43 -20.65
C ILE A 225 14.22 -0.45 -21.03
N TYR A 226 13.31 -0.20 -20.11
CA TYR A 226 12.25 0.77 -20.27
C TYR A 226 12.55 1.99 -19.40
N GLU A 227 12.14 3.18 -19.85
CA GLU A 227 12.20 4.40 -19.06
C GLU A 227 10.84 5.05 -18.97
N LEU A 228 10.37 5.28 -17.74
CA LEU A 228 9.17 6.05 -17.48
C LEU A 228 9.54 7.47 -17.10
N THR A 229 9.34 8.40 -18.02
CA THR A 229 9.49 9.83 -17.76
C THR A 229 8.16 10.44 -17.33
N THR A 230 8.22 11.38 -16.40
CA THR A 230 7.07 12.20 -15.98
C THR A 230 7.50 13.65 -15.96
N HIS A 231 6.88 14.47 -16.81
CA HIS A 231 7.17 15.88 -16.96
C HIS A 231 5.96 16.69 -16.50
N ASP A 232 6.15 17.52 -15.49
CA ASP A 232 5.15 18.48 -15.02
C ASP A 232 5.25 19.71 -15.92
N THR A 233 4.20 20.01 -16.69
CA THR A 233 4.13 21.14 -17.61
C THR A 233 3.72 22.40 -16.89
N LYS A 234 4.16 23.57 -17.37
CA LYS A 234 3.61 24.85 -16.87
C LYS A 234 2.11 24.91 -17.15
N PRO A 235 1.26 25.35 -16.20
CA PRO A 235 -0.18 25.50 -16.45
C PRO A 235 -0.43 26.36 -17.70
N GLY A 236 -1.30 25.88 -18.60
CA GLY A 236 -1.61 26.55 -19.87
C GLY A 236 -0.58 26.38 -21.00
N HIS A 237 0.56 25.73 -20.75
CA HIS A 237 1.60 25.49 -21.76
C HIS A 237 1.55 24.08 -22.36
N HIS A 238 0.51 23.29 -22.07
CA HIS A 238 0.44 21.87 -22.42
C HIS A 238 0.70 21.58 -23.91
N GLU A 239 0.01 22.28 -24.82
CA GLU A 239 0.18 22.09 -26.28
C GLU A 239 1.57 22.51 -26.78
N ARG A 240 2.14 23.57 -26.20
CA ARG A 240 3.50 24.03 -26.53
C ARG A 240 4.52 23.00 -26.11
N TYR A 241 4.38 22.47 -24.90
CA TYR A 241 5.19 21.36 -24.40
C TYR A 241 5.07 20.13 -25.32
N LEU A 242 3.86 19.76 -25.76
CA LEU A 242 3.70 18.59 -26.64
C LEU A 242 4.42 18.82 -27.98
N THR A 243 4.37 20.03 -28.52
CA THR A 243 5.08 20.37 -29.76
C THR A 243 6.60 20.24 -29.60
N SER A 244 7.18 20.84 -28.54
CA SER A 244 8.62 20.72 -28.27
C SER A 244 9.02 19.29 -27.89
N PHE A 245 8.16 18.53 -27.22
CA PHE A 245 8.38 17.13 -26.89
C PHE A 245 8.43 16.25 -28.14
N GLY A 246 7.54 16.47 -29.12
CA GLY A 246 7.56 15.75 -30.39
C GLY A 246 8.85 15.98 -31.17
N ASN A 247 9.34 17.22 -31.19
CA ASN A 247 10.64 17.53 -31.78
C ASN A 247 11.76 16.82 -31.02
N PHE A 248 11.78 16.92 -29.68
CA PHE A 248 12.74 16.21 -28.85
C PHE A 248 12.73 14.70 -29.08
N SER A 249 11.55 14.09 -29.20
CA SER A 249 11.48 12.65 -29.40
C SER A 249 12.05 12.21 -30.75
N ASN A 250 11.78 12.99 -31.81
CA ASN A 250 12.32 12.71 -33.14
C ASN A 250 13.84 12.84 -33.16
N GLU A 251 14.39 13.88 -32.53
CA GLU A 251 15.85 14.06 -32.44
C GLU A 251 16.52 12.95 -31.63
N VAL A 252 15.88 12.49 -30.54
CA VAL A 252 16.39 11.35 -29.76
C VAL A 252 16.41 10.07 -30.59
N THR A 253 15.32 9.73 -31.27
CA THR A 253 15.26 8.51 -32.11
C THR A 253 16.19 8.60 -33.31
N ARG A 254 16.44 9.80 -33.86
CA ARG A 254 17.46 10.02 -34.90
C ARG A 254 18.88 9.77 -34.38
N ALA A 255 19.22 10.32 -33.22
CA ALA A 255 20.55 10.19 -32.63
C ALA A 255 20.81 8.80 -32.05
N VAL A 256 19.76 8.15 -31.53
CA VAL A 256 19.81 6.83 -30.91
C VAL A 256 18.67 5.98 -31.48
N PRO A 257 18.89 5.27 -32.61
CA PRO A 257 17.87 4.45 -33.25
C PRO A 257 17.29 3.34 -32.36
N GLY A 258 18.04 2.90 -31.34
CA GLY A 258 17.58 1.93 -30.35
C GLY A 258 16.65 2.50 -29.27
N ALA A 259 16.50 3.83 -29.19
CA ALA A 259 15.60 4.52 -28.26
C ALA A 259 14.26 4.84 -28.92
N GLU A 260 13.24 4.08 -28.54
CA GLU A 260 11.90 4.14 -29.13
C GLU A 260 10.87 4.68 -28.14
N LEU A 261 10.08 5.67 -28.58
CA LEU A 261 8.95 6.19 -27.80
C LEU A 261 7.73 5.28 -27.93
N VAL A 262 7.59 4.31 -27.02
CA VAL A 262 6.47 3.36 -27.02
C VAL A 262 5.15 4.08 -26.73
N GLY A 263 5.10 4.97 -25.74
CA GLY A 263 3.85 5.63 -25.37
C GLY A 263 4.03 7.00 -24.76
N SER A 264 3.04 7.86 -24.96
CA SER A 264 3.02 9.21 -24.40
C SER A 264 1.59 9.57 -24.01
N TRP A 265 1.38 10.05 -22.79
CA TRP A 265 0.05 10.34 -22.28
C TRP A 265 0.00 11.60 -21.44
N SER A 266 -1.11 12.32 -21.54
CA SER A 266 -1.45 13.41 -20.64
C SER A 266 -2.26 12.90 -19.46
N VAL A 267 -1.94 13.36 -18.25
CA VAL A 267 -2.67 12.99 -17.03
C VAL A 267 -3.93 13.84 -16.91
N VAL A 268 -5.09 13.19 -16.92
CA VAL A 268 -6.40 13.86 -16.76
C VAL A 268 -6.87 13.84 -15.31
N PHE A 269 -6.70 12.70 -14.63
CA PHE A 269 -7.00 12.56 -13.20
C PHE A 269 -5.77 12.15 -12.42
N GLY A 270 -5.48 12.89 -11.34
CA GLY A 270 -4.25 12.78 -10.56
C GLY A 270 -3.55 14.14 -10.48
N ASN A 271 -2.25 14.17 -10.74
CA ASN A 271 -1.54 15.45 -10.90
C ASN A 271 -1.82 15.95 -12.31
N GLN A 272 -2.68 16.96 -12.46
CA GLN A 272 -2.93 17.63 -13.74
C GLN A 272 -1.71 18.44 -14.19
N ASP A 273 -1.71 18.90 -15.43
CA ASP A 273 -0.55 19.53 -16.09
C ASP A 273 0.69 18.62 -16.05
N GLN A 274 0.50 17.34 -16.35
CA GLN A 274 1.57 16.34 -16.32
C GLN A 274 1.48 15.44 -17.55
N VAL A 275 2.63 15.19 -18.17
CA VAL A 275 2.78 14.23 -19.27
C VAL A 275 3.67 13.09 -18.81
N VAL A 276 3.29 11.87 -19.16
CA VAL A 276 4.02 10.63 -18.89
C VAL A 276 4.44 10.02 -20.20
N ASN A 277 5.72 9.70 -20.35
CA ASN A 277 6.22 9.04 -21.56
C ASN A 277 6.96 7.75 -21.19
N LEU A 278 6.73 6.72 -22.00
CA LEU A 278 7.35 5.41 -21.89
C LEU A 278 8.30 5.22 -23.08
N TRP A 279 9.58 5.12 -22.78
CA TRP A 279 10.62 4.81 -23.74
C TRP A 279 11.06 3.35 -23.60
N ARG A 280 11.48 2.75 -24.71
CA ARG A 280 12.12 1.44 -24.77
C ARG A 280 13.50 1.58 -25.40
N TYR A 281 14.48 0.94 -24.78
CA TYR A 281 15.86 0.84 -25.24
C TYR A 281 16.08 -0.60 -25.69
N ASN A 282 16.23 -0.79 -27.00
CA ASN A 282 16.18 -2.10 -27.64
C ASN A 282 17.45 -2.95 -27.38
N ASN A 283 18.61 -2.31 -27.23
CA ASN A 283 19.88 -2.95 -26.87
C ASN A 283 20.21 -2.78 -25.37
N GLY A 284 19.19 -2.62 -24.54
CA GLY A 284 19.33 -2.49 -23.09
C GLY A 284 20.11 -1.23 -22.68
N TYR A 285 21.07 -1.38 -21.76
CA TYR A 285 21.84 -0.25 -21.23
C TYR A 285 22.77 0.43 -22.24
N ILE A 286 23.15 -0.26 -23.33
CA ILE A 286 24.00 0.34 -24.38
C ILE A 286 23.30 1.55 -25.01
N ASP A 287 22.01 1.41 -25.33
CA ASP A 287 21.24 2.52 -25.88
C ASP A 287 20.95 3.60 -24.83
N VAL A 288 20.86 3.23 -23.54
CA VAL A 288 20.76 4.20 -22.43
C VAL A 288 22.01 5.07 -22.37
N ASP A 289 23.20 4.46 -22.44
CA ASP A 289 24.47 5.18 -22.47
C ASP A 289 24.60 6.05 -23.72
N ALA A 290 24.20 5.52 -24.89
CA ALA A 290 24.15 6.29 -26.13
C ALA A 290 23.21 7.50 -26.02
N TYR A 291 22.04 7.36 -25.40
CA TYR A 291 21.12 8.46 -25.13
C TYR A 291 21.73 9.49 -24.17
N MET A 292 22.40 9.05 -23.11
CA MET A 292 23.10 9.94 -22.18
C MET A 292 24.19 10.75 -22.89
N LEU A 293 24.96 10.13 -23.79
CA LEU A 293 25.96 10.80 -24.60
C LEU A 293 25.33 11.78 -25.60
N ALA A 294 24.29 11.36 -26.33
CA ALA A 294 23.58 12.20 -27.30
C ALA A 294 23.00 13.45 -26.63
N ARG A 295 22.44 13.34 -25.42
CA ARG A 295 21.95 14.47 -24.62
C ARG A 295 23.01 15.53 -24.32
N GLY A 296 24.29 15.14 -24.21
CA GLY A 296 25.40 16.03 -23.94
C GLY A 296 26.15 16.53 -25.18
N GLN A 297 26.30 15.68 -26.19
CA GLN A 297 27.18 15.91 -27.34
C GLN A 297 26.44 16.28 -28.62
N ASP A 298 25.26 15.71 -28.88
CA ASP A 298 24.47 16.03 -30.07
C ASP A 298 23.79 17.40 -29.88
N THR A 299 24.14 18.35 -30.74
CA THR A 299 23.68 19.73 -30.66
C THR A 299 22.17 19.87 -30.85
N SER A 300 21.56 19.04 -31.71
CA SER A 300 20.13 19.07 -31.99
C SER A 300 19.31 18.44 -30.86
N VAL A 301 19.76 17.30 -30.31
CA VAL A 301 19.14 16.65 -29.14
C VAL A 301 19.24 17.56 -27.92
N ARG A 302 20.38 18.24 -27.74
CA ARG A 302 20.57 19.20 -26.67
C ARG A 302 19.68 20.43 -26.86
N ALA A 303 19.60 21.00 -28.05
CA ALA A 303 18.75 22.17 -28.34
C ALA A 303 17.25 21.86 -28.17
N ALA A 304 16.78 20.69 -28.65
CA ALA A 304 15.41 20.24 -28.42
C ALA A 304 15.15 19.97 -26.92
N PHE A 305 16.17 19.44 -26.22
CA PHE A 305 16.35 19.46 -24.76
C PHE A 305 15.97 20.80 -24.11
N ASP A 306 16.76 21.78 -24.55
CA ASP A 306 16.70 23.21 -24.32
C ASP A 306 15.26 23.72 -24.29
N ASP A 307 14.65 23.51 -25.44
CA ASP A 307 13.33 24.04 -25.77
C ASP A 307 12.23 23.37 -24.96
N LEU A 308 12.26 22.03 -24.84
CA LEU A 308 11.35 21.27 -23.99
C LEU A 308 11.39 21.74 -22.53
N GLY A 309 12.58 22.11 -22.04
CA GLY A 309 12.79 22.61 -20.69
C GLY A 309 12.06 23.93 -20.40
N LYS A 310 11.81 24.76 -21.41
CA LYS A 310 11.15 26.07 -21.23
C LYS A 310 9.70 25.94 -20.76
N ASP A 311 9.03 24.85 -21.13
CA ASP A 311 7.62 24.61 -20.81
C ASP A 311 7.43 23.57 -19.68
N CYS A 312 8.52 23.10 -19.08
CA CYS A 312 8.50 22.07 -18.04
C CYS A 312 8.94 22.64 -16.68
N LEU A 313 8.14 22.39 -15.64
CA LEU A 313 8.44 22.77 -14.25
C LEU A 313 9.33 21.76 -13.55
N ARG A 314 9.05 20.46 -13.78
CA ARG A 314 9.74 19.36 -13.10
C ARG A 314 9.77 18.15 -14.00
N ARG A 315 10.90 17.44 -13.99
CA ARG A 315 11.07 16.18 -14.72
C ARG A 315 11.49 15.08 -13.77
N ARG A 316 11.01 13.86 -14.02
CA ARG A 316 11.42 12.64 -13.32
C ARG A 316 11.59 11.55 -14.36
N SER A 317 12.65 10.77 -14.23
CA SER A 317 12.90 9.57 -15.02
C SER A 317 13.15 8.40 -14.07
N VAL A 318 12.72 7.21 -14.48
CA VAL A 318 12.94 5.93 -13.78
C VAL A 318 13.24 4.88 -14.84
N LEU A 319 14.41 4.25 -14.76
CA LEU A 319 14.72 3.08 -15.58
C LEU A 319 14.14 1.83 -14.93
N MET A 320 13.57 0.96 -15.73
CA MET A 320 12.81 -0.20 -15.26
C MET A 320 12.92 -1.37 -16.22
N LYS A 321 12.69 -2.58 -15.69
CA LYS A 321 12.51 -3.79 -16.50
C LYS A 321 11.04 -4.23 -16.46
N SER A 322 10.58 -4.88 -17.51
CA SER A 322 9.25 -5.50 -17.54
C SER A 322 9.26 -6.81 -16.75
N PHE A 323 8.17 -7.14 -16.06
CA PHE A 323 8.01 -8.47 -15.48
C PHE A 323 7.92 -9.51 -16.61
N SER A 324 8.61 -10.64 -16.44
CA SER A 324 8.66 -11.72 -17.44
C SER A 324 7.27 -12.23 -17.85
N TYR A 325 6.31 -12.22 -16.94
CA TYR A 325 4.93 -12.66 -17.19
C TYR A 325 4.00 -11.57 -17.77
N TRP A 326 4.45 -10.32 -17.94
CA TRP A 326 3.59 -9.25 -18.47
C TRP A 326 3.64 -9.12 -20.00
N GLY A 327 4.76 -9.51 -20.61
CA GLY A 327 5.03 -9.31 -22.03
C GLY A 327 5.39 -7.85 -22.37
N ASP A 328 5.55 -7.59 -23.66
CA ASP A 328 5.84 -6.25 -24.18
C ASP A 328 4.56 -5.42 -24.36
N PRO A 329 4.65 -4.08 -24.20
CA PRO A 329 3.50 -3.21 -24.35
C PRO A 329 2.84 -3.28 -25.73
N LYS A 330 1.52 -3.52 -25.74
CA LYS A 330 0.73 -3.64 -26.97
C LYS A 330 -0.14 -2.40 -27.21
N PRO A 331 -0.21 -1.88 -28.45
CA PRO A 331 -1.09 -0.76 -28.79
C PRO A 331 -2.56 -1.04 -28.49
N ARG A 332 -3.32 0.03 -28.28
CA ARG A 332 -4.77 0.03 -28.10
C ARG A 332 -5.40 1.09 -29.00
N ASP A 333 -6.71 1.06 -29.14
CA ASP A 333 -7.40 2.09 -29.90
C ASP A 333 -7.24 3.48 -29.25
N ALA A 334 -7.16 4.53 -30.07
CA ALA A 334 -6.88 5.89 -29.61
C ALA A 334 -7.95 6.46 -28.64
N SER A 335 -9.16 5.91 -28.65
CA SER A 335 -10.25 6.27 -27.71
C SER A 335 -10.04 5.75 -26.28
N HIS A 336 -9.09 4.83 -26.07
CA HIS A 336 -8.88 4.21 -24.77
C HIS A 336 -8.33 5.19 -23.73
N VAL A 337 -8.81 5.03 -22.50
CA VAL A 337 -8.25 5.65 -21.30
C VAL A 337 -7.30 4.68 -20.61
N TYR A 338 -6.21 5.21 -20.08
CA TYR A 338 -5.17 4.41 -19.43
C TYR A 338 -5.16 4.67 -17.92
N ASP A 339 -4.89 3.65 -17.12
CA ASP A 339 -4.69 3.75 -15.67
C ASP A 339 -3.25 3.36 -15.34
N LEU A 340 -2.43 4.34 -15.02
CA LEU A 340 -1.07 4.13 -14.53
C LEU A 340 -1.08 4.05 -13.01
N ARG A 341 -0.83 2.84 -12.51
CA ARG A 341 -0.68 2.58 -11.08
C ARG A 341 0.78 2.47 -10.72
N SER A 342 1.16 3.14 -9.66
CA SER A 342 2.50 3.12 -9.09
C SER A 342 2.42 2.63 -7.65
N TYR A 343 3.20 1.61 -7.32
CA TYR A 343 3.29 1.02 -5.99
C TYR A 343 4.69 1.20 -5.45
N VAL A 344 4.80 1.77 -4.25
CA VAL A 344 6.03 1.75 -3.45
C VAL A 344 5.89 0.57 -2.50
N LEU A 345 6.68 -0.46 -2.70
CA LEU A 345 6.70 -1.67 -1.89
C LEU A 345 7.55 -1.50 -0.64
N LYS A 346 7.32 -2.38 0.34
CA LYS A 346 8.24 -2.54 1.47
C LYS A 346 9.57 -3.10 0.96
N PRO A 347 10.72 -2.58 1.40
CA PRO A 347 12.03 -3.13 1.02
C PRO A 347 12.08 -4.65 1.27
N GLY A 348 12.67 -5.39 0.34
CA GLY A 348 12.74 -6.87 0.38
C GLY A 348 11.53 -7.62 -0.17
N THR A 349 10.38 -6.97 -0.36
CA THR A 349 9.12 -7.67 -0.72
C THR A 349 8.83 -7.74 -2.23
N MET A 350 9.72 -7.23 -3.09
CA MET A 350 9.46 -7.13 -4.54
C MET A 350 9.28 -8.50 -5.20
N ILE A 351 10.09 -9.49 -4.84
CA ILE A 351 10.00 -10.85 -5.42
C ILE A 351 8.70 -11.52 -4.96
N GLU A 352 8.41 -11.46 -3.66
CA GLU A 352 7.19 -11.99 -3.07
C GLU A 352 5.93 -11.38 -3.72
N TRP A 353 5.92 -10.06 -3.87
CA TRP A 353 4.85 -9.33 -4.54
C TRP A 353 4.74 -9.72 -6.01
N GLY A 354 5.87 -9.78 -6.73
CA GLY A 354 5.94 -10.14 -8.14
C GLY A 354 5.44 -11.56 -8.43
N ASN A 355 5.80 -12.53 -7.58
CA ASN A 355 5.36 -13.93 -7.69
C ASN A 355 3.85 -14.07 -7.49
N SER A 356 3.27 -13.29 -6.58
CA SER A 356 1.83 -13.27 -6.34
C SER A 356 1.07 -12.66 -7.53
N TRP A 357 1.61 -11.57 -8.09
CA TRP A 357 1.04 -10.94 -9.28
C TRP A 357 1.19 -11.78 -10.56
N ALA A 358 2.19 -12.66 -10.65
CA ALA A 358 2.32 -13.61 -11.76
C ALA A 358 1.07 -14.52 -11.87
N LYS A 359 0.44 -14.85 -10.75
CA LYS A 359 -0.86 -15.55 -10.70
C LYS A 359 -2.00 -14.55 -10.91
N GLY A 360 -1.96 -13.43 -10.20
CA GLY A 360 -2.99 -12.39 -10.20
C GLY A 360 -3.33 -11.80 -11.58
N ILE A 361 -2.33 -11.68 -12.46
CA ILE A 361 -2.53 -11.09 -13.79
C ILE A 361 -3.49 -11.92 -14.66
N THR A 362 -3.55 -13.24 -14.44
CA THR A 362 -4.40 -14.15 -15.25
C THR A 362 -5.87 -13.80 -15.16
N TYR A 363 -6.36 -13.42 -13.97
CA TYR A 363 -7.74 -12.95 -13.74
C TYR A 363 -8.07 -11.67 -14.50
N ARG A 364 -7.05 -10.93 -14.94
CA ARG A 364 -7.20 -9.62 -15.58
C ARG A 364 -7.04 -9.65 -17.10
N ARG A 365 -6.54 -10.73 -17.70
CA ARG A 365 -6.24 -10.76 -19.15
C ARG A 365 -7.45 -10.85 -20.07
N GLU A 366 -8.57 -11.39 -19.61
CA GLU A 366 -9.77 -11.63 -20.45
C GLU A 366 -10.32 -10.38 -21.15
N HIS A 367 -10.08 -9.19 -20.59
CA HIS A 367 -10.54 -7.91 -21.16
C HIS A 367 -9.44 -7.14 -21.89
N ASN A 368 -8.29 -7.77 -22.18
CA ASN A 368 -7.14 -7.15 -22.87
C ASN A 368 -6.67 -5.82 -22.23
N GLN A 369 -6.86 -5.69 -20.91
CA GLN A 369 -6.57 -4.45 -20.16
C GLN A 369 -5.09 -4.29 -19.82
N ASP A 370 -4.29 -5.37 -19.84
CA ASP A 370 -2.88 -5.36 -19.49
C ASP A 370 -2.04 -4.77 -20.62
N VAL A 371 -1.46 -3.58 -20.37
CA VAL A 371 -0.55 -2.91 -21.30
C VAL A 371 0.89 -3.16 -20.88
N GLY A 372 1.24 -2.98 -19.61
CA GLY A 372 2.61 -3.22 -19.17
C GLY A 372 2.75 -3.24 -17.65
N GLY A 373 3.72 -4.03 -17.16
CA GLY A 373 4.04 -4.15 -15.75
C GLY A 373 5.54 -4.12 -15.57
N PHE A 374 6.03 -3.16 -14.79
CA PHE A 374 7.45 -2.84 -14.71
C PHE A 374 7.92 -2.66 -13.27
N PHE A 375 9.19 -2.91 -13.02
CA PHE A 375 9.83 -2.65 -11.73
C PHE A 375 11.12 -1.85 -11.90
N ALA A 376 11.33 -0.88 -11.00
CA ALA A 376 12.44 0.06 -11.09
C ALA A 376 13.80 -0.63 -10.91
N GLN A 377 14.76 -0.27 -11.77
CA GLN A 377 16.19 -0.58 -11.65
C GLN A 377 16.98 0.64 -11.18
N VAL A 378 16.61 1.84 -11.66
CA VAL A 378 17.30 3.09 -11.32
C VAL A 378 16.26 4.17 -10.97
N GLY A 379 16.57 4.99 -9.96
CA GLY A 379 15.66 5.96 -9.38
C GLY A 379 15.13 5.47 -8.03
N GLN A 380 13.82 5.59 -7.80
CA GLN A 380 13.21 5.07 -6.58
C GLN A 380 13.10 3.54 -6.66
N LEU A 381 14.03 2.84 -6.02
CA LEU A 381 13.96 1.39 -5.82
C LEU A 381 12.74 1.04 -4.95
N TYR A 382 12.28 -0.21 -4.98
CA TYR A 382 11.03 -0.51 -4.27
C TYR A 382 9.77 -0.30 -5.12
N MET A 383 9.92 0.18 -6.36
CA MET A 383 8.80 0.75 -7.11
C MET A 383 8.35 -0.13 -8.27
N VAL A 384 7.04 -0.33 -8.35
CA VAL A 384 6.38 -1.08 -9.43
C VAL A 384 5.37 -0.20 -10.14
N PHE A 385 5.26 -0.37 -11.46
CA PHE A 385 4.34 0.36 -12.32
C PHE A 385 3.46 -0.62 -13.10
N HIS A 386 2.15 -0.46 -13.04
CA HIS A 386 1.23 -1.12 -13.95
C HIS A 386 0.57 -0.08 -14.85
N ILE A 387 0.52 -0.37 -16.15
CA ILE A 387 -0.24 0.38 -17.14
C ILE A 387 -1.39 -0.51 -17.58
N TRP A 388 -2.61 -0.02 -17.39
CA TRP A 388 -3.83 -0.66 -17.86
C TRP A 388 -4.50 0.21 -18.92
N ALA A 389 -5.20 -0.39 -19.87
CA ALA A 389 -6.05 0.31 -20.83
C ALA A 389 -7.50 -0.16 -20.73
N TYR A 390 -8.42 0.78 -20.93
CA TYR A 390 -9.86 0.53 -20.92
C TYR A 390 -10.51 1.38 -22.02
N LYS A 391 -11.61 0.91 -22.60
CA LYS A 391 -12.32 1.64 -23.66
C LYS A 391 -12.76 3.03 -23.20
N ASN A 392 -13.22 3.15 -21.95
CA ASN A 392 -13.60 4.39 -21.30
C ASN A 392 -13.68 4.18 -19.77
N MET A 393 -14.05 5.22 -19.02
CA MET A 393 -14.12 5.16 -17.55
C MET A 393 -15.23 4.24 -17.01
N VAL A 394 -16.32 4.05 -17.76
CA VAL A 394 -17.42 3.13 -17.41
C VAL A 394 -16.92 1.69 -17.52
N SER A 395 -16.39 1.32 -18.69
CA SER A 395 -15.77 0.01 -18.93
C SER A 395 -14.67 -0.31 -17.90
N ARG A 396 -13.89 0.69 -17.47
CA ARG A 396 -12.91 0.53 -16.38
C ARG A 396 -13.56 0.11 -15.07
N ASN A 397 -14.68 0.74 -14.69
CA ASN A 397 -15.39 0.38 -13.47
C ASN A 397 -15.93 -1.05 -13.55
N ASP A 398 -16.62 -1.39 -14.65
CA ASP A 398 -17.26 -2.69 -14.85
C ASP A 398 -16.23 -3.82 -14.87
N THR A 399 -15.15 -3.65 -15.64
CA THR A 399 -14.04 -4.62 -15.70
C THR A 399 -13.44 -4.87 -14.32
N ARG A 400 -13.34 -3.82 -13.48
CA ARG A 400 -12.81 -3.97 -12.11
C ARG A 400 -13.78 -4.71 -11.20
N GLN A 401 -15.07 -4.42 -11.28
CA GLN A 401 -16.11 -5.13 -10.51
C GLN A 401 -16.16 -6.60 -10.92
N GLN A 402 -16.14 -6.88 -12.23
CA GLN A 402 -16.09 -8.25 -12.75
C GLN A 402 -14.82 -9.00 -12.31
N THR A 403 -13.66 -8.33 -12.25
CA THR A 403 -12.44 -8.96 -11.73
C THR A 403 -12.60 -9.37 -10.26
N TRP A 404 -13.32 -8.60 -9.44
CA TRP A 404 -13.56 -8.90 -8.03
C TRP A 404 -14.44 -10.13 -7.80
N LEU A 405 -15.28 -10.48 -8.78
CA LEU A 405 -16.11 -11.68 -8.72
C LEU A 405 -15.34 -12.97 -9.01
N LYS A 406 -14.08 -12.88 -9.49
CA LYS A 406 -13.30 -14.06 -9.84
C LYS A 406 -12.69 -14.71 -8.60
N PRO A 407 -12.92 -16.01 -8.36
CA PRO A 407 -12.36 -16.71 -7.21
C PRO A 407 -10.83 -16.74 -7.30
N GLY A 408 -10.15 -16.34 -6.22
CA GLY A 408 -8.69 -16.28 -6.14
C GLY A 408 -8.08 -14.91 -6.45
N TRP A 409 -8.86 -13.97 -7.02
CA TRP A 409 -8.43 -12.58 -7.16
C TRP A 409 -8.34 -11.88 -5.79
N ASP A 410 -9.31 -12.13 -4.93
CA ASP A 410 -9.36 -11.72 -3.52
C ASP A 410 -8.09 -12.12 -2.76
N ASN A 411 -7.64 -13.38 -2.90
CA ASN A 411 -6.41 -13.87 -2.29
C ASN A 411 -5.16 -13.14 -2.80
N THR A 412 -5.11 -12.85 -4.10
CA THR A 412 -4.02 -12.05 -4.69
C THR A 412 -3.96 -10.66 -4.05
N VAL A 413 -5.11 -10.01 -3.87
CA VAL A 413 -5.19 -8.67 -3.27
C VAL A 413 -4.85 -8.72 -1.78
N ALA A 414 -5.42 -9.66 -1.02
CA ALA A 414 -5.18 -9.83 0.41
C ALA A 414 -3.70 -10.03 0.74
N TYR A 415 -2.98 -10.76 -0.12
CA TYR A 415 -1.55 -11.00 0.05
C TYR A 415 -0.68 -9.82 -0.37
N THR A 416 -1.01 -9.16 -1.48
CA THR A 416 -0.14 -8.13 -2.06
C THR A 416 -0.31 -6.75 -1.43
N VAL A 417 -1.51 -6.41 -0.93
CA VAL A 417 -1.79 -5.10 -0.31
C VAL A 417 -0.91 -4.82 0.92
N PRO A 418 -0.73 -5.76 1.87
CA PRO A 418 0.14 -5.56 3.02
C PRO A 418 1.61 -5.28 2.67
N LEU A 419 2.07 -5.67 1.48
CA LEU A 419 3.46 -5.45 1.03
C LEU A 419 3.67 -4.03 0.48
N ILE A 420 2.60 -3.27 0.27
CA ILE A 420 2.64 -1.92 -0.31
C ILE A 420 2.71 -0.86 0.80
N LYS A 421 3.67 0.08 0.70
CA LYS A 421 3.75 1.28 1.55
C LYS A 421 2.88 2.42 1.02
N LYS A 422 2.89 2.63 -0.30
CA LYS A 422 2.14 3.70 -0.96
C LYS A 422 1.66 3.24 -2.33
N MET A 423 0.42 3.55 -2.66
CA MET A 423 -0.11 3.35 -4.01
C MET A 423 -0.64 4.67 -4.57
N LYS A 424 -0.48 4.87 -5.88
CA LYS A 424 -1.04 6.01 -6.62
C LYS A 424 -1.60 5.50 -7.94
N SER A 425 -2.78 5.98 -8.33
CA SER A 425 -3.36 5.79 -9.66
C SER A 425 -3.45 7.14 -10.37
N ARG A 426 -3.22 7.15 -11.68
CA ARG A 426 -3.38 8.30 -12.57
C ARG A 426 -4.14 7.84 -13.80
N ILE A 427 -5.19 8.57 -14.17
CA ILE A 427 -5.90 8.33 -15.43
C ILE A 427 -5.25 9.17 -16.51
N LEU A 428 -4.90 8.52 -17.61
CA LEU A 428 -4.14 9.08 -18.72
C LEU A 428 -4.93 8.99 -20.02
N VAL A 429 -4.72 9.96 -20.90
CA VAL A 429 -5.23 9.97 -22.27
C VAL A 429 -4.03 10.07 -23.22
N PRO A 430 -3.97 9.24 -24.27
CA PRO A 430 -2.79 9.17 -25.12
C PRO A 430 -2.61 10.43 -25.99
N THR A 431 -1.40 10.97 -26.03
CA THR A 431 -1.04 12.15 -26.84
C THR A 431 -0.93 11.78 -28.32
N LYS A 432 -0.79 12.78 -29.20
CA LYS A 432 -0.56 12.55 -30.64
C LYS A 432 0.75 11.81 -30.96
N TYR A 433 1.71 11.75 -30.05
CA TYR A 433 3.00 11.06 -30.22
C TYR A 433 3.03 9.65 -29.61
N SER A 434 1.92 9.19 -29.07
CA SER A 434 1.84 7.85 -28.48
C SER A 434 1.77 6.78 -29.57
N GLN A 435 2.79 5.91 -29.67
CA GLN A 435 2.78 4.78 -30.60
C GLN A 435 1.86 3.65 -30.16
N LEU A 436 1.39 3.65 -28.91
CA LEU A 436 0.35 2.73 -28.42
C LEU A 436 -1.07 3.05 -28.91
N LYS A 437 -1.23 3.86 -29.97
CA LYS A 437 -2.49 4.05 -30.69
C LYS A 437 -2.50 3.17 -31.94
N MET A 438 -3.54 2.38 -32.18
CA MET A 438 -3.77 1.87 -33.54
C MET A 438 -4.11 3.06 -34.43
N ALA A 439 -3.33 3.27 -35.51
CA ALA A 439 -3.69 4.24 -36.53
C ALA A 439 -5.03 3.82 -37.15
N ASN A 440 -6.01 4.72 -37.13
CA ASN A 440 -7.23 4.53 -37.90
C ASN A 440 -6.83 4.62 -39.38
N PRO A 441 -7.12 3.62 -40.25
CA PRO A 441 -6.66 3.60 -41.65
C PRO A 441 -7.18 4.74 -42.53
N PHE A 442 -7.97 5.66 -41.98
CA PHE A 442 -8.68 6.72 -42.68
C PHE A 442 -8.30 8.13 -42.23
N ASP A 443 -7.35 8.29 -41.30
CA ASP A 443 -6.99 9.60 -40.77
C ASP A 443 -5.75 10.15 -41.50
N ASN A 444 -5.96 10.71 -42.69
CA ASN A 444 -4.97 11.56 -43.35
C ASN A 444 -4.94 12.91 -42.63
N THR A 445 -3.82 13.20 -41.98
CA THR A 445 -3.55 14.47 -41.34
C THR A 445 -3.34 15.57 -42.38
N GLU A 446 -4.34 16.42 -42.62
CA GLU A 446 -4.13 17.81 -43.04
C GLU A 446 -5.07 18.74 -42.26
N ASP A 447 -4.49 19.82 -41.75
CA ASP A 447 -5.10 20.99 -41.13
C ASP A 447 -5.84 20.88 -39.78
N LEU A 448 -5.04 20.96 -38.71
CA LEU A 448 -5.46 21.50 -37.41
C LEU A 448 -4.77 22.85 -37.14
N SER A 449 -5.03 23.84 -37.98
CA SER A 449 -4.68 25.24 -37.72
C SER A 449 -5.96 26.09 -37.54
N GLY A 450 -6.63 25.94 -36.41
CA GLY A 450 -7.68 26.88 -36.03
C GLY A 450 -8.78 26.31 -35.16
N TYR A 451 -8.56 26.27 -33.85
CA TYR A 451 -9.69 26.46 -32.93
C TYR A 451 -9.22 27.22 -31.69
N ARG A 452 -9.15 28.55 -31.85
CA ARG A 452 -9.28 29.46 -30.72
C ARG A 452 -10.71 29.34 -30.19
N SER A 453 -10.79 29.15 -28.88
CA SER A 453 -12.00 29.32 -28.08
C SER A 453 -12.59 30.71 -28.25
N THR A 454 -13.71 30.83 -28.96
CA THR A 454 -14.70 31.91 -28.81
C THR A 454 -16.10 31.46 -29.29
N GLY A 455 -16.89 30.88 -28.38
CA GLY A 455 -18.37 30.80 -28.39
C GLY A 455 -19.06 29.61 -29.11
N PRO A 456 -20.37 29.35 -28.87
CA PRO A 456 -21.12 29.35 -27.61
C PRO A 456 -21.39 27.91 -27.12
N VAL A 457 -21.95 27.77 -25.92
CA VAL A 457 -22.44 26.50 -25.35
C VAL A 457 -23.25 25.73 -26.41
N LYS A 458 -22.87 24.48 -26.73
CA LYS A 458 -23.60 23.64 -27.69
C LYS A 458 -24.99 23.31 -27.12
N SER A 459 -25.99 24.08 -27.54
CA SER A 459 -27.38 23.66 -27.58
C SER A 459 -27.58 22.70 -28.76
N TYR A 460 -28.41 21.68 -28.56
CA TYR A 460 -28.84 20.76 -29.60
C TYR A 460 -29.72 21.50 -30.61
N THR A 461 -29.16 21.91 -31.73
CA THR A 461 -29.96 22.16 -32.95
C THR A 461 -29.21 21.68 -34.17
N TYR A 462 -29.94 20.83 -34.89
CA TYR A 462 -29.74 20.15 -36.17
C TYR A 462 -28.95 20.93 -37.24
N THR A 463 -28.09 20.22 -37.97
CA THR A 463 -27.75 20.54 -39.37
C THR A 463 -27.54 19.28 -40.21
N ALA A 464 -28.57 18.99 -41.01
CA ALA A 464 -28.55 18.53 -42.40
C ALA A 464 -27.43 17.55 -42.81
N ASN A 465 -27.68 16.24 -42.65
CA ASN A 465 -27.87 15.30 -43.78
C ASN A 465 -28.10 13.85 -43.26
N ARG A 466 -28.98 13.69 -42.27
CA ARG A 466 -29.51 12.39 -41.82
C ARG A 466 -31.03 12.50 -41.80
N SER A 467 -31.77 11.43 -42.08
CA SER A 467 -33.22 11.50 -41.88
C SER A 467 -33.50 11.77 -40.40
N ILE A 468 -34.55 12.54 -40.08
CA ILE A 468 -35.05 12.66 -38.70
C ILE A 468 -35.33 11.27 -38.14
N GLU A 469 -35.75 10.33 -39.00
CA GLU A 469 -35.96 8.93 -38.64
C GLU A 469 -34.65 8.21 -38.28
N ASP A 470 -33.52 8.53 -38.93
CA ASP A 470 -32.22 7.92 -38.61
C ASP A 470 -31.71 8.38 -37.25
N ASP A 471 -31.92 9.66 -36.91
CA ASP A 471 -31.54 10.20 -35.60
C ASP A 471 -32.46 9.69 -34.49
N VAL A 472 -33.77 9.59 -34.74
CA VAL A 472 -34.73 8.98 -33.80
C VAL A 472 -34.40 7.51 -33.57
N ASN A 473 -34.16 6.73 -34.64
CA ASN A 473 -33.76 5.33 -34.53
C ASN A 473 -32.43 5.16 -33.78
N PHE A 474 -31.47 6.05 -33.99
CA PHE A 474 -30.21 6.05 -33.26
C PHE A 474 -30.41 6.31 -31.76
N TYR A 475 -31.21 7.31 -31.39
CA TYR A 475 -31.51 7.59 -29.98
C TYR A 475 -32.34 6.48 -29.33
N GLU A 476 -33.28 5.88 -30.04
CA GLU A 476 -34.05 4.73 -29.55
C GLU A 476 -33.13 3.52 -29.30
N GLN A 477 -32.21 3.19 -30.21
CA GLN A 477 -31.23 2.12 -30.02
C GLN A 477 -30.27 2.39 -28.86
N GLU A 478 -29.86 3.64 -28.66
CA GLU A 478 -28.98 4.00 -27.57
C GLU A 478 -29.70 3.94 -26.21
N ILE A 479 -30.97 4.40 -26.14
CA ILE A 479 -31.81 4.25 -24.94
C ILE A 479 -32.05 2.77 -24.63
N GLU A 480 -32.35 1.95 -25.65
CA GLU A 480 -32.50 0.49 -25.51
C GLU A 480 -31.26 -0.14 -24.88
N ARG A 481 -30.08 0.22 -25.41
CA ARG A 481 -28.80 -0.27 -24.91
C ARG A 481 -28.60 0.10 -23.44
N TYR A 482 -28.86 1.35 -23.06
CA TYR A 482 -28.73 1.80 -21.68
C TYR A 482 -29.70 1.11 -20.72
N MET A 483 -30.95 0.91 -21.12
CA MET A 483 -31.96 0.22 -20.31
C MET A 483 -31.61 -1.26 -20.15
N GLN A 484 -31.15 -1.92 -21.22
CA GLN A 484 -30.74 -3.33 -21.17
C GLN A 484 -29.50 -3.53 -20.30
N GLU A 485 -28.49 -2.66 -20.42
CA GLU A 485 -27.30 -2.70 -19.56
C GLU A 485 -27.67 -2.51 -18.08
N SER A 486 -28.64 -1.62 -17.79
CA SER A 486 -29.15 -1.37 -16.44
C SER A 486 -29.92 -2.58 -15.89
N LEU A 487 -30.77 -3.19 -16.70
CA LEU A 487 -31.52 -4.40 -16.34
C LEU A 487 -30.56 -5.56 -16.04
N ASP A 488 -29.62 -5.84 -16.94
CA ASP A 488 -28.65 -6.91 -16.74
C ASP A 488 -27.80 -6.67 -15.48
N SER A 489 -27.48 -5.40 -15.18
CA SER A 489 -26.76 -5.02 -13.97
C SER A 489 -27.55 -5.28 -12.69
N THR A 490 -28.83 -4.89 -12.66
CA THR A 490 -29.71 -5.12 -11.50
C THR A 490 -29.96 -6.61 -11.29
N GLN A 491 -30.18 -7.39 -12.36
CA GLN A 491 -30.31 -8.85 -12.28
C GLN A 491 -29.04 -9.53 -11.74
N ARG A 492 -27.85 -9.13 -12.22
CA ARG A 492 -26.57 -9.65 -11.69
C ARG A 492 -26.40 -9.34 -10.21
N SER A 493 -26.75 -8.12 -9.82
CA SER A 493 -26.61 -7.64 -8.43
C SER A 493 -27.58 -8.38 -7.50
N ARG A 494 -28.81 -8.66 -7.95
CA ARG A 494 -29.79 -9.48 -7.25
C ARG A 494 -29.27 -10.89 -6.99
N ARG A 495 -28.78 -11.58 -8.04
CA ARG A 495 -28.20 -12.93 -7.92
C ARG A 495 -27.01 -12.97 -6.97
N GLN A 496 -26.16 -11.94 -6.99
CA GLN A 496 -25.02 -11.84 -6.07
C GLN A 496 -25.45 -11.69 -4.61
N LEU A 497 -26.51 -10.92 -4.34
CA LEU A 497 -27.06 -10.76 -3.00
C LEU A 497 -27.71 -12.06 -2.49
N GLU A 498 -28.44 -12.77 -3.34
CA GLU A 498 -29.01 -14.09 -3.01
C GLU A 498 -27.91 -15.12 -2.69
N ALA A 499 -26.85 -15.17 -3.48
CA ALA A 499 -25.70 -16.05 -3.23
C ALA A 499 -25.01 -15.69 -1.90
N SER A 500 -24.88 -14.39 -1.59
CA SER A 500 -24.29 -13.92 -0.34
C SER A 500 -25.14 -14.30 0.87
N GLU A 501 -26.47 -14.26 0.73
CA GLU A 501 -27.42 -14.67 1.76
C GLU A 501 -27.29 -16.18 2.06
N GLN A 502 -27.22 -17.03 1.03
CA GLN A 502 -27.02 -18.47 1.20
C GLN A 502 -25.70 -18.79 1.91
N ILE A 503 -24.61 -18.14 1.52
CA ILE A 503 -23.29 -18.31 2.16
C ILE A 503 -23.36 -17.86 3.62
N GLY A 504 -24.02 -16.73 3.89
CA GLY A 504 -24.21 -16.23 5.25
C GLY A 504 -25.00 -17.20 6.13
N VAL A 505 -26.06 -17.81 5.60
CA VAL A 505 -26.87 -18.80 6.32
C VAL A 505 -26.05 -20.05 6.65
N ALA A 506 -25.28 -20.57 5.69
CA ALA A 506 -24.38 -21.70 5.93
C ALA A 506 -23.33 -21.35 7.01
N THR A 507 -22.76 -20.14 6.95
CA THR A 507 -21.81 -19.65 7.97
C THR A 507 -22.45 -19.57 9.36
N ALA A 508 -23.71 -19.13 9.44
CA ALA A 508 -24.45 -19.07 10.70
C ALA A 508 -24.70 -20.47 11.29
N GLN A 509 -25.05 -21.45 10.44
CA GLN A 509 -25.21 -22.85 10.86
C GLN A 509 -23.89 -23.44 11.40
N ASP A 510 -22.77 -23.16 10.72
CA ASP A 510 -21.45 -23.57 11.17
C ASP A 510 -21.09 -22.95 12.53
N LEU A 511 -21.39 -21.67 12.75
CA LEU A 511 -21.17 -21.02 14.04
C LEU A 511 -22.01 -21.64 15.16
N LEU A 512 -23.27 -22.00 14.89
CA LEU A 512 -24.12 -22.69 15.87
C LEU A 512 -23.54 -24.07 16.23
N ALA A 513 -23.04 -24.82 15.24
CA ALA A 513 -22.38 -26.11 15.47
C ALA A 513 -21.04 -25.96 16.22
N GLN A 514 -20.27 -24.89 15.96
CA GLN A 514 -19.06 -24.58 16.70
C GLN A 514 -19.37 -24.23 18.16
N ARG A 515 -20.44 -23.48 18.41
CA ARG A 515 -20.89 -23.15 19.76
C ARG A 515 -21.17 -24.40 20.59
N GLU A 516 -21.86 -25.39 20.02
CA GLU A 516 -22.16 -26.65 20.70
C GLU A 516 -20.88 -27.36 21.17
N LYS A 517 -19.84 -27.37 20.32
CA LYS A 517 -18.52 -27.93 20.67
C LYS A 517 -17.87 -27.17 21.81
N LEU A 518 -17.92 -25.84 21.80
CA LEU A 518 -17.38 -25.01 22.87
C LEU A 518 -18.13 -25.24 24.19
N GLN A 519 -19.46 -25.35 24.15
CA GLN A 519 -20.26 -25.69 25.33
C GLN A 519 -19.91 -27.07 25.89
N SER A 520 -19.68 -28.06 25.02
CA SER A 520 -19.23 -29.39 25.44
C SER A 520 -17.84 -29.32 26.09
N ALA A 521 -16.91 -28.54 25.53
CA ALA A 521 -15.58 -28.35 26.11
C ALA A 521 -15.65 -27.68 27.49
N GLU A 522 -16.48 -26.65 27.64
CA GLU A 522 -16.71 -26.00 28.94
C GLU A 522 -17.29 -26.97 29.98
N ARG A 523 -18.30 -27.79 29.60
CA ARG A 523 -18.87 -28.83 30.48
C ARG A 523 -17.83 -29.87 30.91
N ASN A 524 -17.00 -30.35 29.99
CA ASN A 524 -15.95 -31.31 30.29
C ASN A 524 -14.92 -30.72 31.27
N LEU A 525 -14.56 -29.45 31.11
CA LEU A 525 -13.66 -28.77 32.05
C LEU A 525 -14.27 -28.58 33.44
N ASP A 526 -15.58 -28.32 33.53
CA ASP A 526 -16.29 -28.23 34.81
C ASP A 526 -16.38 -29.59 35.52
N GLU A 527 -16.55 -30.69 34.78
CA GLU A 527 -16.49 -32.05 35.31
C GLU A 527 -15.07 -32.39 35.81
N ILE A 528 -14.03 -32.00 35.05
CA ILE A 528 -12.64 -32.16 35.47
C ILE A 528 -12.35 -31.36 36.74
N ASP A 529 -12.81 -30.11 36.88
CA ASP A 529 -12.59 -29.32 38.10
C ASP A 529 -13.29 -30.00 39.31
N ARG A 530 -14.52 -30.51 39.16
CA ARG A 530 -15.21 -31.26 40.23
C ARG A 530 -14.50 -32.54 40.64
N THR A 531 -14.10 -33.36 39.66
CA THR A 531 -13.39 -34.63 39.92
C THR A 531 -12.03 -34.36 40.58
N THR A 532 -11.31 -33.33 40.12
CA THR A 532 -10.07 -32.85 40.73
C THR A 532 -10.29 -32.41 42.18
N GLN A 533 -11.36 -31.67 42.50
CA GLN A 533 -11.68 -31.31 43.89
C GLN A 533 -11.97 -32.54 44.77
N GLN A 534 -12.69 -33.53 44.25
CA GLN A 534 -12.95 -34.78 44.96
C GLN A 534 -11.66 -35.57 45.21
N THR A 535 -10.80 -35.67 44.19
CA THR A 535 -9.46 -36.27 44.29
C THR A 535 -8.61 -35.58 45.35
N GLN A 536 -8.66 -34.24 45.44
CA GLN A 536 -7.93 -33.50 46.49
C GLN A 536 -8.40 -33.89 47.90
N ARG A 537 -9.71 -34.04 48.12
CA ARG A 537 -10.26 -34.47 49.41
C ARG A 537 -9.79 -35.87 49.78
N ASN A 538 -9.77 -36.79 48.81
CA ASN A 538 -9.27 -38.16 49.00
C ASN A 538 -7.75 -38.16 49.33
N LEU A 539 -6.93 -37.42 48.58
CA LEU A 539 -5.49 -37.28 48.87
C LEU A 539 -5.22 -36.68 50.25
N ASN A 540 -6.01 -35.69 50.67
CA ASN A 540 -5.91 -35.10 52.01
C ASN A 540 -6.28 -36.11 53.11
N SER A 541 -7.30 -36.96 52.88
CA SER A 541 -7.65 -38.03 53.81
C SER A 541 -6.57 -39.13 53.90
N LEU A 542 -5.90 -39.46 52.78
CA LEU A 542 -4.81 -40.44 52.75
C LEU A 542 -3.55 -39.97 53.49
N LYS A 543 -3.25 -38.66 53.46
CA LYS A 543 -2.20 -38.08 54.31
C LYS A 543 -2.48 -38.28 55.81
N SER A 544 -3.75 -38.22 56.23
CA SER A 544 -4.13 -38.32 57.65
C SER A 544 -4.05 -39.74 58.23
N VAL A 545 -4.08 -40.79 57.39
CA VAL A 545 -4.02 -42.19 57.84
C VAL A 545 -2.58 -42.64 58.13
N PHE A 546 -1.58 -42.00 57.53
CA PHE A 546 -0.16 -42.33 57.73
C PHE A 546 0.49 -41.58 58.91
N THR A 547 -0.29 -40.86 59.73
CA THR A 547 0.22 -40.09 60.87
C THR A 547 -0.70 -40.19 62.10
N GLY A 548 -0.95 -41.40 62.61
CA GLY A 548 -1.44 -41.62 63.99
C GLY A 548 -2.84 -42.24 64.17
N PHE A 549 -2.94 -43.14 65.15
CA PHE A 549 -4.07 -44.04 65.46
C PHE A 549 -5.28 -43.37 66.19
N PHE A 550 -6.50 -43.71 65.71
CA PHE A 550 -7.87 -43.77 66.30
C PHE A 550 -8.74 -42.56 66.77
N LYS A 551 -10.04 -42.71 66.36
CA LYS A 551 -11.34 -42.21 66.85
C LYS A 551 -11.88 -40.85 66.34
N ASN A 552 -12.79 -40.91 65.36
CA ASN A 552 -14.22 -40.66 65.62
C ASN A 552 -15.13 -41.36 64.58
N LYS A 553 -16.22 -41.95 65.05
CA LYS A 553 -17.26 -42.63 64.24
C LYS A 553 -18.20 -41.57 63.62
N PHE A 554 -18.71 -41.89 62.43
CA PHE A 554 -19.72 -41.17 61.63
C PHE A 554 -19.26 -39.86 60.93
N SER A 555 -18.98 -39.97 59.64
CA SER A 555 -19.30 -38.89 58.69
C SER A 555 -19.80 -39.49 57.36
N ARG A 556 -20.75 -38.75 56.78
CA ARG A 556 -21.80 -39.13 55.84
C ARG A 556 -21.26 -39.67 54.51
N LYS A 557 -21.98 -40.64 53.91
CA LYS A 557 -21.76 -41.12 52.53
C LYS A 557 -21.62 -39.88 51.61
N PRO A 558 -20.60 -39.78 50.75
CA PRO A 558 -20.45 -38.62 49.87
C PRO A 558 -21.73 -38.46 49.05
N ARG A 559 -22.32 -37.26 49.08
CA ARG A 559 -23.51 -36.92 48.30
C ARG A 559 -23.15 -37.14 46.83
N GLU A 560 -23.91 -37.99 46.13
CA GLU A 560 -23.77 -38.18 44.69
C GLU A 560 -23.79 -36.81 44.01
N PRO A 561 -22.93 -36.58 43.00
CA PRO A 561 -22.88 -35.30 42.32
C PRO A 561 -24.23 -35.05 41.67
N GLU A 562 -24.87 -33.93 42.03
CA GLU A 562 -26.08 -33.52 41.32
C GLU A 562 -25.73 -33.25 39.84
N PRO A 563 -26.58 -33.69 38.89
CA PRO A 563 -26.33 -33.53 37.47
C PRO A 563 -26.10 -32.05 37.16
N ILE A 564 -25.14 -31.78 36.27
CA ILE A 564 -24.84 -30.40 35.85
C ILE A 564 -26.10 -29.85 35.16
N PRO A 565 -26.69 -28.74 35.63
CA PRO A 565 -27.82 -28.11 34.94
C PRO A 565 -27.39 -27.74 33.52
N SER A 566 -28.22 -28.04 32.53
CA SER A 566 -27.98 -27.60 31.15
C SER A 566 -27.85 -26.07 31.13
N MET A 567 -26.75 -25.55 30.59
CA MET A 567 -26.61 -24.10 30.41
C MET A 567 -27.72 -23.59 29.49
N PRO A 568 -28.46 -22.54 29.89
CA PRO A 568 -29.48 -21.97 29.01
C PRO A 568 -28.83 -21.34 27.78
N ALA A 569 -29.45 -21.50 26.61
CA ALA A 569 -28.99 -20.88 25.36
C ALA A 569 -28.76 -19.37 25.55
N SER A 570 -27.66 -18.84 25.03
CA SER A 570 -27.36 -17.40 25.17
C SER A 570 -28.31 -16.56 24.33
N GLN A 571 -28.33 -15.26 24.60
CA GLN A 571 -29.10 -14.32 23.79
C GLN A 571 -28.61 -14.26 22.34
N SER A 572 -27.28 -14.37 22.11
CA SER A 572 -26.69 -14.39 20.77
C SER A 572 -27.10 -15.65 19.98
N GLU A 573 -27.10 -16.81 20.64
CA GLU A 573 -27.54 -18.08 20.06
C GLU A 573 -29.01 -18.02 19.62
N ARG A 574 -29.90 -17.56 20.50
CA ARG A 574 -31.33 -17.40 20.19
C ARG A 574 -31.56 -16.40 19.06
N ASN A 575 -30.83 -15.29 19.06
CA ASN A 575 -30.93 -14.27 18.02
C ASN A 575 -30.47 -14.82 16.67
N LEU A 576 -29.34 -15.54 16.63
CA LEU A 576 -28.80 -16.14 15.42
C LEU A 576 -29.72 -17.24 14.89
N THR A 577 -30.16 -18.18 15.73
CA THR A 577 -31.13 -19.22 15.35
C THR A 577 -32.41 -18.59 14.81
N SER A 578 -32.99 -17.60 15.49
CA SER A 578 -34.20 -16.92 15.01
C SER A 578 -34.01 -16.19 13.68
N THR A 579 -32.80 -15.69 13.42
CA THR A 579 -32.48 -14.99 12.16
C THR A 579 -32.33 -15.98 11.02
N VAL A 580 -31.64 -17.11 11.27
CA VAL A 580 -31.50 -18.21 10.32
C VAL A 580 -32.87 -18.85 10.02
N ASP A 581 -33.70 -19.07 11.03
CA ASP A 581 -35.05 -19.63 10.88
C ASP A 581 -35.96 -18.72 10.05
N LYS A 582 -35.84 -17.39 10.21
CA LYS A 582 -36.57 -16.44 9.36
C LYS A 582 -36.10 -16.51 7.91
N LEU A 583 -34.79 -16.58 7.68
CA LEU A 583 -34.21 -16.63 6.33
C LEU A 583 -34.49 -17.94 5.60
N THR A 584 -34.55 -19.05 6.34
CA THR A 584 -34.81 -20.38 5.79
C THR A 584 -36.30 -20.64 5.57
N ASN A 585 -37.18 -20.13 6.45
CA ASN A 585 -38.62 -20.31 6.34
C ASN A 585 -39.32 -19.24 5.49
N GLU A 586 -38.74 -18.06 5.28
CA GLU A 586 -39.25 -17.07 4.32
C GLU A 586 -38.91 -17.47 2.87
N THR A 587 -39.37 -18.64 2.45
CA THR A 587 -39.55 -18.92 1.02
C THR A 587 -40.96 -18.47 0.63
N ALA A 588 -41.05 -17.42 -0.19
CA ALA A 588 -42.22 -17.05 -0.99
C ALA A 588 -43.43 -16.34 -0.33
N THR A 589 -43.22 -15.25 0.41
CA THR A 589 -44.22 -14.18 0.46
C THR A 589 -43.60 -12.86 0.07
N ALA A 590 -43.98 -12.37 -1.12
CA ALA A 590 -43.61 -11.06 -1.62
C ALA A 590 -43.88 -10.01 -0.54
N ALA A 591 -42.84 -9.26 -0.16
CA ALA A 591 -43.02 -8.11 0.69
C ALA A 591 -44.06 -7.18 0.06
N PRO A 592 -44.95 -6.54 0.85
CA PRO A 592 -45.87 -5.57 0.30
C PRO A 592 -45.04 -4.47 -0.35
N SER A 593 -45.41 -4.09 -1.58
CA SER A 593 -44.81 -3.00 -2.34
C SER A 593 -44.83 -1.71 -1.51
N SER A 594 -43.80 -1.50 -0.69
CA SER A 594 -43.56 -0.21 -0.08
C SER A 594 -43.15 0.72 -1.20
N SER A 595 -43.75 1.90 -1.26
CA SER A 595 -43.46 2.95 -2.24
C SER A 595 -41.98 3.37 -2.18
N GLY A 596 -41.12 2.60 -2.84
CA GLY A 596 -39.72 2.89 -3.04
C GLY A 596 -39.56 4.16 -3.86
N ALA A 597 -38.42 4.84 -3.68
CA ALA A 597 -38.05 5.96 -4.52
C ALA A 597 -37.86 5.45 -5.95
N ARG A 598 -38.83 5.76 -6.80
CA ARG A 598 -38.86 5.37 -8.22
C ARG A 598 -37.62 5.90 -8.94
N THR A 599 -37.08 5.10 -9.85
CA THR A 599 -35.88 5.46 -10.62
C THR A 599 -36.14 6.62 -11.60
N LEU A 600 -37.35 6.68 -12.19
CA LEU A 600 -37.77 7.76 -13.07
C LEU A 600 -38.74 8.75 -12.43
N ASN A 601 -38.64 10.01 -12.85
CA ASN A 601 -39.61 11.04 -12.49
C ASN A 601 -40.96 10.83 -13.23
N GLU A 602 -42.02 11.46 -12.75
CA GLU A 602 -43.38 11.25 -13.27
C GLU A 602 -43.54 11.65 -14.75
N GLN A 603 -42.83 12.70 -15.20
CA GLN A 603 -42.85 13.13 -16.60
C GLN A 603 -42.17 12.09 -17.51
N SER A 604 -41.00 11.58 -17.12
CA SER A 604 -40.26 10.55 -17.85
C SER A 604 -41.03 9.24 -17.92
N ARG A 605 -41.72 8.86 -16.85
CA ARG A 605 -42.55 7.66 -16.82
C ARG A 605 -43.77 7.76 -17.75
N ASN A 606 -44.43 8.92 -17.76
CA ASN A 606 -45.53 9.16 -18.69
C ASN A 606 -45.08 9.14 -20.15
N ALA A 607 -43.81 9.50 -20.43
CA ALA A 607 -43.23 9.44 -21.77
C ALA A 607 -42.92 8.01 -22.26
N ILE A 608 -42.64 7.07 -21.33
CA ILE A 608 -42.39 5.65 -21.68
C ILE A 608 -43.64 4.78 -21.55
N LYS A 609 -44.74 5.31 -21.01
CA LYS A 609 -45.98 4.57 -20.78
C LYS A 609 -46.56 4.02 -22.09
N GLY A 610 -46.89 2.73 -22.11
CA GLY A 610 -47.38 2.02 -23.29
C GLY A 610 -46.29 1.62 -24.29
N THR A 611 -45.01 1.85 -23.97
CA THR A 611 -43.87 1.43 -24.80
C THR A 611 -43.19 0.19 -24.21
N ARG A 612 -42.32 -0.48 -24.98
CA ARG A 612 -41.52 -1.61 -24.47
C ARG A 612 -40.62 -1.22 -23.27
N TRP A 613 -40.26 0.06 -23.16
CA TRP A 613 -39.39 0.59 -22.11
C TRP A 613 -40.06 0.62 -20.73
N GLU A 614 -41.39 0.73 -20.68
CA GLU A 614 -42.15 0.65 -19.41
C GLU A 614 -41.96 -0.71 -18.73
N ALA A 615 -41.93 -1.79 -19.50
CA ALA A 615 -41.71 -3.13 -18.95
C ALA A 615 -40.30 -3.29 -18.35
N MET A 616 -39.28 -2.78 -19.04
CA MET A 616 -37.89 -2.83 -18.56
C MET A 616 -37.67 -1.96 -17.32
N ASP A 617 -38.28 -0.77 -17.27
CA ASP A 617 -38.21 0.15 -16.13
C ASP A 617 -38.89 -0.46 -14.89
N ASN A 618 -40.08 -1.04 -15.06
CA ASN A 618 -40.78 -1.76 -13.99
C ASN A 618 -39.94 -2.93 -13.46
N GLU A 619 -39.26 -3.70 -14.34
CA GLU A 619 -38.40 -4.81 -13.91
C GLU A 619 -37.15 -4.32 -13.16
N ILE A 620 -36.58 -3.17 -13.56
CA ILE A 620 -35.48 -2.53 -12.83
C ILE A 620 -35.93 -2.11 -11.43
N ASP A 621 -37.09 -1.46 -11.31
CA ASP A 621 -37.65 -1.04 -10.03
C ASP A 621 -37.95 -2.26 -9.13
N GLU A 622 -38.56 -3.32 -9.67
CA GLU A 622 -38.80 -4.58 -8.95
C GLU A 622 -37.49 -5.23 -8.48
N ASN A 623 -36.46 -5.25 -9.33
CA ASN A 623 -35.15 -5.77 -8.95
C ASN A 623 -34.51 -4.92 -7.84
N LEU A 624 -34.66 -3.60 -7.86
CA LEU A 624 -34.12 -2.69 -6.83
C LEU A 624 -34.82 -2.86 -5.49
N ASP A 625 -36.14 -3.05 -5.48
CA ASP A 625 -36.91 -3.36 -4.27
C ASP A 625 -36.48 -4.72 -3.69
N ALA A 626 -36.35 -5.74 -4.54
CA ALA A 626 -35.85 -7.05 -4.13
C ALA A 626 -34.42 -6.97 -3.55
N MET A 627 -33.52 -6.21 -4.18
CA MET A 627 -32.18 -6.00 -3.66
C MET A 627 -32.17 -5.27 -2.31
N THR A 628 -33.06 -4.30 -2.11
CA THR A 628 -33.21 -3.60 -0.83
C THR A 628 -33.65 -4.54 0.28
N ALA A 629 -34.60 -5.44 -0.01
CA ALA A 629 -35.00 -6.49 0.92
C ALA A 629 -33.85 -7.46 1.24
N ASN A 630 -33.11 -7.92 0.23
CA ASN A 630 -31.94 -8.80 0.42
C ASN A 630 -30.87 -8.13 1.31
N LEU A 631 -30.60 -6.83 1.09
CA LEU A 631 -29.65 -6.07 1.90
C LEU A 631 -30.11 -5.94 3.36
N ALA A 632 -31.40 -5.74 3.60
CA ALA A 632 -31.94 -5.70 4.97
C ALA A 632 -31.79 -7.06 5.68
N ARG A 633 -32.04 -8.16 4.98
CA ARG A 633 -31.84 -9.53 5.49
C ARG A 633 -30.37 -9.81 5.80
N LEU A 634 -29.46 -9.49 4.86
CA LEU A 634 -28.01 -9.60 5.06
C LEU A 634 -27.50 -8.76 6.23
N LYS A 635 -28.04 -7.55 6.43
CA LYS A 635 -27.68 -6.69 7.57
C LYS A 635 -28.06 -7.36 8.90
N ASN A 636 -29.27 -7.91 8.99
CA ASN A 636 -29.73 -8.59 10.21
C ASN A 636 -28.88 -9.82 10.50
N LEU A 637 -28.58 -10.63 9.47
CA LEU A 637 -27.70 -11.79 9.57
C LEU A 637 -26.29 -11.40 10.01
N GLY A 638 -25.68 -10.39 9.38
CA GLY A 638 -24.35 -9.91 9.73
C GLY A 638 -24.25 -9.40 11.17
N THR A 639 -25.31 -8.77 11.68
CA THR A 639 -25.37 -8.32 13.07
C THR A 639 -25.43 -9.52 14.03
N ALA A 640 -26.30 -10.49 13.75
CA ALA A 640 -26.43 -11.70 14.58
C ALA A 640 -25.16 -12.57 14.57
N LEU A 641 -24.50 -12.70 13.42
CA LEU A 641 -23.20 -13.38 13.30
C LEU A 641 -22.13 -12.69 14.17
N GLY A 642 -22.08 -11.35 14.12
CA GLY A 642 -21.13 -10.57 14.91
C GLY A 642 -21.31 -10.78 16.41
N ASP A 643 -22.55 -10.70 16.89
CA ASP A 643 -22.88 -10.93 18.31
C ASP A 643 -22.51 -12.34 18.76
N GLU A 644 -22.73 -13.36 17.92
CA GLU A 644 -22.39 -14.75 18.24
C GLU A 644 -20.87 -14.99 18.30
N VAL A 645 -20.11 -14.41 17.37
CA VAL A 645 -18.64 -14.49 17.41
C VAL A 645 -18.09 -13.84 18.68
N GLU A 646 -18.64 -12.69 19.09
CA GLU A 646 -18.20 -12.03 20.33
C GLU A 646 -18.51 -12.87 21.58
N ASP A 647 -19.68 -13.52 21.63
CA ASP A 647 -20.04 -14.40 22.75
C ASP A 647 -19.17 -15.68 22.79
N GLN A 648 -18.86 -16.26 21.62
CA GLN A 648 -17.94 -17.40 21.52
C GLN A 648 -16.51 -17.04 21.95
N ASN A 649 -16.02 -15.84 21.59
CA ASN A 649 -14.71 -15.36 22.07
C ASN A 649 -14.68 -15.27 23.60
N ARG A 650 -15.74 -14.75 24.22
CA ARG A 650 -15.86 -14.73 25.69
C ARG A 650 -15.92 -16.14 26.29
N MET A 651 -16.49 -17.12 25.59
CA MET A 651 -16.52 -18.52 26.02
C MET A 651 -15.12 -19.15 25.95
N LEU A 652 -14.38 -18.89 24.87
CA LEU A 652 -12.99 -19.32 24.71
C LEU A 652 -12.09 -18.78 25.83
N ASP A 653 -12.24 -17.50 26.21
CA ASP A 653 -11.49 -16.92 27.32
C ASP A 653 -11.76 -17.66 28.66
N ARG A 654 -13.02 -18.02 28.93
CA ARG A 654 -13.38 -18.79 30.13
C ARG A 654 -12.82 -20.21 30.09
N ILE A 655 -12.91 -20.87 28.95
CA ILE A 655 -12.37 -22.21 28.72
C ILE A 655 -10.86 -22.21 28.95
N GLN A 656 -10.14 -21.23 28.41
CA GLN A 656 -8.70 -21.09 28.57
C GLN A 656 -8.32 -20.97 30.05
N ILE A 657 -8.99 -20.06 30.79
CA ILE A 657 -8.72 -19.85 32.22
C ILE A 657 -9.01 -21.12 33.05
N LYS A 658 -10.12 -21.82 32.76
CA LYS A 658 -10.47 -23.08 33.44
C LYS A 658 -9.48 -24.19 33.11
N ALA A 659 -9.06 -24.32 31.86
CA ALA A 659 -8.09 -25.32 31.41
C ALA A 659 -6.74 -25.12 32.09
N ASP A 660 -6.22 -23.89 32.10
CA ASP A 660 -4.94 -23.55 32.74
C ASP A 660 -4.98 -23.85 34.26
N LYS A 661 -6.08 -23.50 34.93
CA LYS A 661 -6.28 -23.80 36.36
C LYS A 661 -6.34 -25.31 36.63
N ASN A 662 -7.07 -26.06 35.79
CA ASN A 662 -7.20 -27.50 35.93
C ASN A 662 -5.85 -28.20 35.69
N ASP A 663 -5.09 -27.82 34.68
CA ASP A 663 -3.76 -28.37 34.39
C ASP A 663 -2.81 -28.21 35.59
N ILE A 664 -2.72 -27.00 36.15
CA ILE A 664 -1.91 -26.73 37.34
C ILE A 664 -2.34 -27.64 38.52
N THR A 665 -3.64 -27.77 38.73
CA THR A 665 -4.17 -28.56 39.87
C THR A 665 -3.92 -30.05 39.68
N VAL A 666 -4.15 -30.59 38.48
CA VAL A 666 -3.90 -32.00 38.15
C VAL A 666 -2.43 -32.34 38.27
N ARG A 667 -1.51 -31.51 37.75
CA ARG A 667 -0.06 -31.71 37.93
C ARG A 667 0.35 -31.69 39.40
N HIS A 668 -0.21 -30.78 40.20
CA HIS A 668 0.06 -30.74 41.63
C HIS A 668 -0.40 -32.04 42.33
N GLN A 669 -1.60 -32.53 41.99
CA GLN A 669 -2.13 -33.78 42.54
C GLN A 669 -1.33 -35.00 42.13
N ASP A 670 -0.93 -35.09 40.86
CA ASP A 670 -0.08 -36.16 40.36
C ASP A 670 1.27 -36.20 41.12
N ASN A 671 1.90 -35.03 41.32
CA ASN A 671 3.10 -34.92 42.12
C ASN A 671 2.88 -35.29 43.61
N GLN A 672 1.74 -34.94 44.20
CA GLN A 672 1.38 -35.36 45.56
C GLN A 672 1.20 -36.89 45.65
N MET A 673 0.55 -37.50 44.66
CA MET A 673 0.33 -38.95 44.60
C MET A 673 1.64 -39.72 44.44
N LYS A 674 2.53 -39.28 43.54
CA LYS A 674 3.87 -39.85 43.37
C LYS A 674 4.68 -39.85 44.66
N ARG A 675 4.59 -38.77 45.45
CA ARG A 675 5.25 -38.68 46.77
C ARG A 675 4.68 -39.68 47.78
N LEU A 676 3.36 -39.88 47.80
CA LEU A 676 2.70 -40.87 48.68
C LEU A 676 3.10 -42.31 48.33
N LEU A 677 3.35 -42.59 47.06
CA LEU A 677 3.78 -43.91 46.57
C LEU A 677 5.29 -44.16 46.73
N GLY A 678 6.03 -43.26 47.39
CA GLY A 678 7.46 -43.45 47.68
C GLY A 678 8.40 -43.21 46.50
N TYR A 679 7.93 -42.64 45.38
CA TYR A 679 8.80 -42.23 44.29
C TYR A 679 9.66 -41.02 44.75
N LYS A 680 10.95 -41.26 45.02
CA LYS A 680 11.96 -40.19 45.12
C LYS A 680 12.23 -39.66 43.71
N GLY A 681 11.97 -38.37 43.52
CA GLY A 681 11.77 -37.75 42.20
C GLY A 681 12.97 -37.78 41.25
N VAL A 682 12.64 -37.88 39.96
CA VAL A 682 13.44 -37.28 38.89
C VAL A 682 13.00 -35.82 38.77
N PRO A 683 13.92 -34.83 38.68
CA PRO A 683 13.53 -33.42 38.55
C PRO A 683 12.85 -33.17 37.21
N ASP A 684 11.68 -32.55 37.23
CA ASP A 684 11.05 -31.99 36.04
C ASP A 684 11.81 -30.71 35.65
N LYS A 685 12.42 -30.69 34.47
CA LYS A 685 13.30 -29.61 33.99
C LYS A 685 12.55 -28.34 33.55
N THR A 686 11.29 -28.15 33.96
CA THR A 686 10.44 -27.08 33.44
C THR A 686 10.05 -25.99 34.46
N GLU A 687 10.40 -26.10 35.75
CA GLU A 687 9.96 -25.14 36.78
C GLU A 687 10.85 -23.89 36.99
N ASP A 688 11.89 -23.66 36.19
CA ASP A 688 12.83 -22.53 36.42
C ASP A 688 12.43 -21.18 35.80
N THR A 689 11.21 -21.01 35.29
CA THR A 689 10.80 -19.72 34.67
C THR A 689 9.60 -19.01 35.31
N ALA A 690 8.87 -19.62 36.24
CA ALA A 690 7.69 -18.99 36.84
C ALA A 690 7.94 -18.34 38.24
N GLY A 691 9.09 -18.62 38.87
CA GLY A 691 9.37 -18.20 40.25
C GLY A 691 9.85 -16.77 40.46
N LEU A 692 10.19 -16.02 39.40
CA LEU A 692 10.86 -14.71 39.52
C LEU A 692 9.95 -13.47 39.37
N GLN A 693 8.63 -13.60 39.47
CA GLN A 693 7.70 -12.46 39.37
C GLN A 693 6.69 -12.29 40.51
N ARG A 694 6.94 -12.87 41.69
CA ARG A 694 6.19 -12.50 42.91
C ARG A 694 7.11 -12.06 44.04
N LYS A 695 7.76 -10.92 43.82
CA LYS A 695 8.15 -9.95 44.85
C LYS A 695 8.51 -8.62 44.18
N LYS A 696 7.49 -7.84 43.85
CA LYS A 696 7.46 -6.37 43.89
C LYS A 696 6.01 -5.91 43.78
#